data_AF-A0A8T2K4H0-F1
#
_entry.id   AF-A0A8T2K4H0-F1
#
_cell.length_a   1.000
_cell.length_b   1.000
_cell.length_c   1.000
_cell.angle_alpha   90.00
_cell.angle_beta   90.00
_cell.angle_gamma   90.00
#
_symmetry.space_group_name_H-M   'P 1'
#
loop_
_entity.id
_entity.type
_entity.pdbx_description
1 polymer ?
#
loop_
_entity_poly.entity_id
_entity_poly.type
_entity_poly.pdbx_seq_one_letter_code
_entity_poly.pdbx_strand_id
1 'polypeptide(L)'
;MLKDSFLSCAKSFDCETCNIFSFRNGSVVVLFRLFFTQTIPNENIKKELMLGIDANNSDLTRKFLIDKTSVVIAGPCPPSQRVCNDSVTCIDERLFCDGLSNCPDGSDEHSKICATPCDGQFLLSGTSGAFNSKNYPQFYEPKLSCRWIISVQDGFNIKLDFISFNTEEYMDILKIYEGIGPNKTLRAELSGTNPGTVRIFSNQATAEFNTDTGTQNRGFKAINNIQFFLIINHGFCVCLFQDEEKIICSFEHGFCYWTQVITRYSAWERYSGPSSPPLDGPSEDHTFGNASGYYALAVISTAIASSKQVRLLSLPLAGISEPSCLSFWYYMNGLNALDLNVLIIFMNNTEDVIFHKEGNYGPNWNFGQVSLNVTSGMVVAFEARITRRYKLLAVDDISLYPGRCNDSGFLEPTHVPTVPTTVPLPYDCGKPVELWEPNGTFSSANYPQNYPNIASCVWYLNAAPGKNIRLHFQYFNLENIYDVVEIRDGRGSDSLLLAIYTGSNPVDDVFSTTNEMTVYFTTDKSGAMNGFLANFTSGYRLGMPEPCNVTSFQCGSGECIPFIHVCDKDIDCKDGSDEQKCVRLFNSSTSGLVQFKMQTKWYTACIDYWNKDLSKNTCHQLGLGNANITSTRLADGNGSFVKLIQGEDGQITLQPSKCGTRPLYIGSKIVGGSDASLGAWPWIVSLYFNERQTCGASLVTSEWLVSAAHCVYGRNMIPSNWKARIGLHSNLNVTQPQIVTRQIDQIVINPHYNKRTKDSDIIMMHLKVKVNFSDYIQPVCLPEIDQEFSAGINCSIAGWGRTESQGPIPNILQEAEIPLISNQKCQQQMPEYNITDNMVCGGYEQGGIDTCQGDSGGPLMCQQGSRWFLVGVTSFGYGCAQPNRPGVYVKVTKFTDWIKLFAL
;
A
#
# COMPACT_ATOMS: atom_id res chain seq x y z
N MET A 1 -84.39 -10.81 -25.24
CA MET A 1 -84.71 -11.86 -26.23
C MET A 1 -83.83 -13.11 -26.07
N LEU A 2 -82.55 -13.14 -26.49
CA LEU A 2 -81.68 -14.33 -26.29
C LEU A 2 -81.45 -14.67 -24.81
N LYS A 3 -81.28 -13.64 -23.96
CA LYS A 3 -81.13 -13.78 -22.50
C LYS A 3 -82.39 -14.43 -21.86
N ASP A 4 -83.57 -14.01 -22.27
CA ASP A 4 -84.86 -14.51 -21.73
C ASP A 4 -85.16 -15.96 -22.18
N SER A 5 -84.61 -16.39 -23.32
CA SER A 5 -84.79 -17.76 -23.85
C SER A 5 -83.96 -18.82 -23.11
N PHE A 6 -82.86 -18.44 -22.44
CA PHE A 6 -82.01 -19.34 -21.65
C PHE A 6 -82.39 -19.39 -20.16
N LEU A 7 -83.06 -18.35 -19.64
CA LEU A 7 -83.38 -18.19 -18.21
C LEU A 7 -84.68 -18.88 -17.76
N SER A 8 -85.52 -19.39 -18.67
CA SER A 8 -86.84 -19.93 -18.29
C SER A 8 -86.83 -21.39 -17.79
N CYS A 9 -85.71 -22.12 -17.85
CA CYS A 9 -85.69 -23.52 -17.41
C CYS A 9 -84.30 -24.00 -16.98
N ALA A 10 -83.86 -23.61 -15.79
CA ALA A 10 -82.85 -24.36 -15.05
C ALA A 10 -83.12 -24.27 -13.56
N LYS A 11 -83.36 -25.42 -12.89
CA LYS A 11 -83.46 -25.46 -11.42
C LYS A 11 -82.10 -25.27 -10.72
N SER A 12 -81.01 -25.22 -11.49
CA SER A 12 -79.63 -25.33 -10.98
C SER A 12 -78.69 -24.20 -11.41
N PHE A 13 -79.08 -23.28 -12.31
CA PHE A 13 -78.24 -22.12 -12.68
C PHE A 13 -79.02 -20.91 -13.20
N ASP A 14 -78.44 -19.72 -13.02
CA ASP A 14 -78.91 -18.42 -13.50
C ASP A 14 -77.95 -17.84 -14.56
N CYS A 15 -78.47 -17.14 -15.57
CA CYS A 15 -77.62 -16.50 -16.59
C CYS A 15 -77.29 -15.06 -16.19
N GLU A 16 -76.04 -14.84 -15.79
CA GLU A 16 -75.56 -13.54 -15.29
C GLU A 16 -75.43 -12.52 -16.44
N THR A 17 -74.74 -12.90 -17.53
CA THR A 17 -74.53 -12.05 -18.71
C THR A 17 -74.55 -12.85 -20.02
N CYS A 18 -75.04 -12.21 -21.09
CA CYS A 18 -75.11 -12.77 -22.44
C CYS A 18 -74.57 -11.72 -23.42
N ASN A 19 -73.40 -11.99 -24.01
CA ASN A 19 -72.70 -11.06 -24.88
C ASN A 19 -72.45 -11.70 -26.25
N ILE A 20 -72.70 -10.95 -27.32
CA ILE A 20 -72.37 -11.39 -28.67
C ILE A 20 -70.87 -11.19 -28.89
N PHE A 21 -70.14 -12.28 -29.13
CA PHE A 21 -68.68 -12.27 -29.29
C PHE A 21 -68.27 -11.93 -30.72
N SER A 22 -68.89 -12.56 -31.72
CA SER A 22 -68.65 -12.24 -33.13
C SER A 22 -69.76 -12.73 -34.06
N PHE A 23 -69.89 -12.10 -35.23
CA PHE A 23 -70.71 -12.57 -36.34
C PHE A 23 -69.79 -13.12 -37.43
N ARG A 24 -70.06 -14.34 -37.92
CA ARG A 24 -69.33 -14.93 -39.06
C ARG A 24 -70.28 -15.70 -39.96
N ASN A 25 -70.32 -15.37 -41.26
CA ASN A 25 -71.06 -16.10 -42.29
C ASN A 25 -72.50 -16.53 -41.92
N GLY A 26 -73.31 -15.58 -41.44
CA GLY A 26 -74.71 -15.85 -41.07
C GLY A 26 -74.90 -16.58 -39.73
N SER A 27 -73.80 -16.94 -39.04
CA SER A 27 -73.80 -17.52 -37.69
C SER A 27 -73.35 -16.48 -36.66
N VAL A 28 -73.89 -16.60 -35.44
CA VAL A 28 -73.59 -15.70 -34.32
C VAL A 28 -72.94 -16.50 -33.20
N VAL A 29 -71.76 -16.08 -32.76
CA VAL A 29 -71.09 -16.65 -31.58
C VAL A 29 -71.50 -15.82 -30.37
N VAL A 30 -72.14 -16.47 -29.40
CA VAL A 30 -72.66 -15.82 -28.19
C VAL A 30 -71.99 -16.45 -26.97
N LEU A 31 -71.43 -15.61 -26.11
CA LEU A 31 -70.83 -15.99 -24.83
C LEU A 31 -71.87 -15.83 -23.72
N PHE A 32 -72.06 -16.90 -22.95
CA PHE A 32 -72.92 -16.92 -21.77
C PHE A 32 -72.06 -17.07 -20.51
N ARG A 33 -72.28 -16.23 -19.50
CA ARG A 33 -71.85 -16.52 -18.12
C ARG A 33 -73.02 -17.12 -17.36
N LEU A 34 -72.81 -18.32 -16.83
CA LEU A 34 -73.80 -19.08 -16.07
C LEU A 34 -73.33 -19.19 -14.62
N PHE A 35 -74.22 -18.88 -13.69
CA PHE A 35 -74.01 -18.97 -12.26
C PHE A 35 -74.79 -20.17 -11.73
N PHE A 36 -74.12 -21.18 -11.20
CA PHE A 36 -74.80 -22.38 -10.67
C PHE A 36 -75.13 -22.19 -9.19
N THR A 37 -76.38 -22.48 -8.80
CA THR A 37 -76.83 -22.35 -7.39
C THR A 37 -76.29 -23.47 -6.50
N GLN A 38 -75.72 -24.51 -7.11
CA GLN A 38 -75.12 -25.68 -6.46
C GLN A 38 -73.82 -26.05 -7.19
N THR A 39 -72.83 -26.59 -6.47
CA THR A 39 -71.54 -26.96 -7.06
C THR A 39 -71.71 -28.17 -7.98
N ILE A 40 -71.55 -27.99 -9.30
CA ILE A 40 -71.62 -29.06 -10.30
C ILE A 40 -70.20 -29.40 -10.80
N PRO A 41 -69.79 -30.69 -10.87
CA PRO A 41 -68.51 -31.08 -11.45
C PRO A 41 -68.41 -30.70 -12.94
N ASN A 42 -67.25 -30.22 -13.39
CA ASN A 42 -67.02 -29.71 -14.75
C ASN A 42 -67.49 -30.66 -15.88
N GLU A 43 -67.37 -31.97 -15.69
CA GLU A 43 -67.78 -32.98 -16.67
C GLU A 43 -69.31 -33.08 -16.87
N ASN A 44 -70.09 -32.70 -15.85
CA ASN A 44 -71.56 -32.77 -15.86
C ASN A 44 -72.20 -31.45 -16.34
N ILE A 45 -71.45 -30.34 -16.37
CA ILE A 45 -71.94 -29.03 -16.82
C ILE A 45 -72.41 -29.07 -18.28
N LYS A 46 -71.66 -29.76 -19.17
CA LYS A 46 -72.03 -29.89 -20.59
C LYS A 46 -73.33 -30.68 -20.76
N LYS A 47 -73.52 -31.73 -19.96
CA LYS A 47 -74.74 -32.55 -20.00
C LYS A 47 -75.95 -31.79 -19.50
N GLU A 48 -75.84 -31.06 -18.38
CA GLU A 48 -76.93 -30.23 -17.84
C GLU A 48 -77.32 -29.08 -18.78
N LEU A 49 -76.34 -28.42 -19.41
CA LEU A 49 -76.59 -27.37 -20.40
C LEU A 49 -77.29 -27.92 -21.66
N MET A 50 -76.87 -29.08 -22.13
CA MET A 50 -77.47 -29.78 -23.28
C MET A 50 -78.92 -30.22 -22.98
N LEU A 51 -79.18 -30.74 -21.78
CA LEU A 51 -80.52 -31.09 -21.31
C LEU A 51 -81.44 -29.86 -21.23
N GLY A 52 -80.92 -28.71 -20.78
CA GLY A 52 -81.65 -27.44 -20.76
C GLY A 52 -82.01 -26.91 -22.15
N ILE A 53 -81.11 -27.08 -23.13
CA ILE A 53 -81.36 -26.72 -24.54
C ILE A 53 -82.39 -27.66 -25.17
N ASP A 54 -82.35 -28.97 -24.85
CA ASP A 54 -83.27 -29.98 -25.38
C ASP A 54 -84.69 -29.91 -24.79
N ALA A 55 -84.83 -29.45 -23.54
CA ALA A 55 -86.11 -29.31 -22.86
C ALA A 55 -86.96 -28.11 -23.36
N ASN A 56 -86.38 -27.21 -24.16
CA ASN A 56 -87.08 -26.03 -24.67
C ASN A 56 -87.78 -26.32 -26.02
N ASN A 57 -89.09 -26.55 -25.96
CA ASN A 57 -89.93 -26.79 -27.14
C ASN A 57 -90.84 -25.58 -27.44
N SER A 58 -90.23 -24.41 -27.65
CA SER A 58 -90.93 -23.18 -28.06
C SER A 58 -90.61 -22.82 -29.51
N ASP A 59 -91.53 -22.09 -30.17
CA ASP A 59 -91.57 -21.78 -31.62
C ASP A 59 -90.31 -21.08 -32.20
N LEU A 60 -89.35 -20.71 -31.36
CA LEU A 60 -88.09 -20.04 -31.73
C LEU A 60 -86.93 -21.00 -32.06
N THR A 61 -86.95 -22.27 -31.62
CA THR A 61 -85.96 -23.30 -32.03
C THR A 61 -86.11 -23.71 -33.50
N ARG A 62 -87.16 -23.22 -34.19
CA ARG A 62 -87.33 -23.32 -35.65
C ARG A 62 -86.61 -22.24 -36.46
N LYS A 63 -86.15 -21.13 -35.85
CA LYS A 63 -85.47 -20.01 -36.55
C LYS A 63 -83.96 -19.96 -36.36
N PHE A 64 -83.42 -20.53 -35.28
CA PHE A 64 -81.98 -20.60 -35.02
C PHE A 64 -81.58 -22.04 -34.65
N LEU A 65 -80.75 -22.68 -35.47
CA LEU A 65 -80.15 -23.97 -35.20
C LEU A 65 -78.93 -23.77 -34.29
N ILE A 66 -79.00 -24.27 -33.06
CA ILE A 66 -77.88 -24.26 -32.11
C ILE A 66 -77.01 -25.48 -32.42
N ASP A 67 -75.77 -25.25 -32.87
CA ASP A 67 -74.80 -26.33 -33.07
C ASP A 67 -74.26 -26.83 -31.72
N LYS A 68 -74.89 -27.90 -31.25
CA LYS A 68 -74.57 -28.57 -29.98
C LYS A 68 -73.17 -29.18 -29.93
N THR A 69 -72.57 -29.49 -31.07
CA THR A 69 -71.22 -30.09 -31.13
C THR A 69 -70.13 -29.05 -30.86
N SER A 70 -70.41 -27.79 -31.19
CA SER A 70 -69.51 -26.65 -31.00
C SER A 70 -69.52 -26.04 -29.59
N VAL A 71 -70.31 -26.58 -28.65
CA VAL A 71 -70.34 -26.10 -27.26
C VAL A 71 -69.06 -26.49 -26.53
N VAL A 72 -68.21 -25.50 -26.28
CA VAL A 72 -66.96 -25.61 -25.49
C VAL A 72 -67.17 -24.97 -24.12
N ILE A 73 -66.83 -25.72 -23.06
CA ILE A 73 -66.83 -25.19 -21.70
C ILE A 73 -65.41 -24.73 -21.40
N ALA A 74 -65.19 -23.41 -21.41
CA ALA A 74 -63.97 -22.83 -20.88
C ALA A 74 -64.04 -22.89 -19.34
N GLY A 75 -63.45 -23.93 -18.76
CA GLY A 75 -63.15 -23.95 -17.33
C GLY A 75 -62.02 -22.94 -17.03
N PRO A 76 -61.86 -22.50 -15.77
CA PRO A 76 -60.65 -21.79 -15.38
C PRO A 76 -59.43 -22.67 -15.70
N CYS A 77 -58.41 -22.08 -16.35
CA CYS A 77 -57.17 -22.80 -16.62
C CYS A 77 -56.60 -23.36 -15.30
N PRO A 78 -55.89 -24.49 -15.34
CA PRO A 78 -55.15 -25.03 -14.19
C PRO A 78 -54.27 -23.94 -13.54
N PRO A 79 -54.00 -24.01 -12.23
CA PRO A 79 -53.08 -23.09 -11.58
C PRO A 79 -51.72 -23.14 -12.32
N SER A 80 -51.18 -21.98 -12.71
CA SER A 80 -49.99 -21.73 -13.58
C SER A 80 -50.20 -21.64 -15.11
N GLN A 81 -51.44 -21.69 -15.60
CA GLN A 81 -51.76 -21.45 -17.02
C GLN A 81 -52.67 -20.23 -17.20
N ARG A 82 -52.51 -19.52 -18.32
CA ARG A 82 -53.27 -18.31 -18.68
C ARG A 82 -53.97 -18.51 -20.04
N VAL A 83 -55.17 -17.94 -20.17
CA VAL A 83 -55.99 -18.07 -21.39
C VAL A 83 -55.48 -17.11 -22.47
N CYS A 84 -55.36 -17.58 -23.71
CA CYS A 84 -55.18 -16.75 -24.90
C CYS A 84 -56.39 -15.83 -25.13
N ASN A 85 -56.26 -14.83 -26.01
CA ASN A 85 -57.36 -13.90 -26.29
C ASN A 85 -58.57 -14.57 -27.00
N ASP A 86 -58.39 -15.80 -27.50
CA ASP A 86 -59.46 -16.67 -28.01
C ASP A 86 -60.40 -17.21 -26.92
N SER A 87 -60.10 -17.00 -25.63
CA SER A 87 -60.87 -17.45 -24.47
C SER A 87 -61.04 -18.98 -24.33
N VAL A 88 -60.29 -19.77 -25.09
CA VAL A 88 -60.42 -21.25 -25.16
C VAL A 88 -59.08 -21.95 -24.93
N THR A 89 -57.99 -21.41 -25.48
CA THR A 89 -56.67 -22.02 -25.41
C THR A 89 -55.95 -21.59 -24.14
N CYS A 90 -55.62 -22.54 -23.26
CA CYS A 90 -54.76 -22.29 -22.10
C CYS A 90 -53.31 -22.63 -22.47
N ILE A 91 -52.41 -21.66 -22.33
CA ILE A 91 -50.97 -21.89 -22.41
C ILE A 91 -50.33 -21.60 -21.05
N ASP A 92 -49.16 -22.18 -20.79
CA ASP A 92 -48.40 -21.92 -19.56
C ASP A 92 -48.07 -20.44 -19.43
N GLU A 93 -48.20 -19.87 -18.24
CA GLU A 93 -47.95 -18.44 -18.01
C GLU A 93 -46.52 -18.04 -18.39
N ARG A 94 -45.56 -18.97 -18.38
CA ARG A 94 -44.15 -18.73 -18.77
C ARG A 94 -43.94 -18.58 -20.27
N LEU A 95 -44.87 -19.07 -21.08
CA LEU A 95 -44.84 -18.99 -22.55
C LEU A 95 -45.43 -17.68 -23.07
N PHE A 96 -46.05 -16.88 -22.21
CA PHE A 96 -46.44 -15.52 -22.59
C PHE A 96 -45.21 -14.61 -22.66
N CYS A 97 -45.15 -13.78 -23.70
CA CYS A 97 -44.14 -12.75 -23.88
C CYS A 97 -42.72 -13.34 -23.94
N ASP A 98 -42.53 -14.47 -24.60
CA ASP A 98 -41.24 -15.16 -24.73
C ASP A 98 -40.59 -14.98 -26.11
N GLY A 99 -41.28 -14.29 -27.03
CA GLY A 99 -40.89 -14.03 -28.42
C GLY A 99 -41.39 -15.09 -29.41
N LEU A 100 -41.97 -16.19 -28.95
CA LEU A 100 -42.53 -17.27 -29.78
C LEU A 100 -44.06 -17.23 -29.74
N SER A 101 -44.70 -17.29 -30.90
CA SER A 101 -46.16 -17.39 -30.97
C SER A 101 -46.61 -18.80 -30.58
N ASN A 102 -47.01 -18.99 -29.32
CA ASN A 102 -47.57 -20.22 -28.78
C ASN A 102 -49.11 -20.22 -28.78
N CYS A 103 -49.75 -19.05 -28.69
CA CYS A 103 -51.17 -18.95 -28.98
C CYS A 103 -51.43 -19.05 -30.50
N PRO A 104 -52.49 -19.75 -30.94
CA PRO A 104 -52.86 -19.84 -32.36
C PRO A 104 -53.14 -18.49 -33.03
N ASP A 105 -53.52 -17.49 -32.25
CA ASP A 105 -53.79 -16.11 -32.68
C ASP A 105 -52.61 -15.15 -32.44
N GLY A 106 -51.48 -15.64 -31.89
CA GLY A 106 -50.30 -14.85 -31.52
C GLY A 106 -50.57 -13.79 -30.44
N SER A 107 -51.68 -13.92 -29.70
CA SER A 107 -52.05 -12.96 -28.66
C SER A 107 -51.10 -12.94 -27.47
N ASP A 108 -50.39 -14.04 -27.25
CA ASP A 108 -49.36 -14.18 -26.22
C ASP A 108 -48.15 -13.27 -26.40
N GLU A 109 -47.88 -12.80 -27.62
CA GLU A 109 -46.76 -11.92 -27.95
C GLU A 109 -47.19 -10.49 -28.31
N HIS A 110 -48.49 -10.20 -28.17
CA HIS A 110 -49.04 -8.92 -28.60
C HIS A 110 -48.55 -7.78 -27.69
N SER A 111 -48.10 -6.67 -28.28
CA SER A 111 -47.51 -5.53 -27.57
C SER A 111 -48.35 -4.97 -26.42
N LYS A 112 -49.68 -5.00 -26.51
CA LYS A 112 -50.57 -4.57 -25.41
C LYS A 112 -50.58 -5.51 -24.20
N ILE A 113 -50.29 -6.78 -24.40
CA ILE A 113 -50.27 -7.80 -23.34
C ILE A 113 -48.86 -7.89 -22.75
N CYS A 114 -47.84 -7.77 -23.61
CA CYS A 114 -46.44 -7.92 -23.25
C CYS A 114 -45.69 -6.61 -23.00
N ALA A 115 -46.37 -5.46 -23.07
CA ALA A 115 -45.79 -4.15 -22.76
C ALA A 115 -45.05 -4.23 -21.43
N THR A 116 -43.74 -4.05 -21.47
CA THR A 116 -42.93 -4.20 -20.27
C THR A 116 -43.26 -3.08 -19.27
N PRO A 117 -43.26 -3.34 -17.95
CA PRO A 117 -43.52 -2.32 -16.93
C PRO A 117 -42.52 -1.17 -16.91
N CYS A 118 -41.37 -1.34 -17.57
CA CYS A 118 -40.29 -0.36 -17.61
C CYS A 118 -40.57 0.79 -18.58
N ASP A 119 -40.48 0.55 -19.90
CA ASP A 119 -40.65 1.58 -20.94
C ASP A 119 -41.85 1.30 -21.88
N GLY A 120 -42.65 0.28 -21.58
CA GLY A 120 -43.81 -0.12 -22.38
C GLY A 120 -43.46 -0.82 -23.70
N GLN A 121 -42.17 -1.01 -24.01
CA GLN A 121 -41.72 -1.68 -25.22
C GLN A 121 -41.45 -3.16 -24.94
N PHE A 122 -41.92 -4.04 -25.84
CA PHE A 122 -41.67 -5.48 -25.73
C PHE A 122 -40.77 -5.98 -26.84
N LEU A 123 -41.08 -5.62 -28.09
CA LEU A 123 -40.34 -6.04 -29.27
C LEU A 123 -39.59 -4.84 -29.86
N LEU A 124 -38.26 -4.95 -29.91
CA LEU A 124 -37.36 -4.04 -30.60
C LEU A 124 -37.00 -4.64 -31.95
N SER A 125 -37.56 -4.08 -33.02
CA SER A 125 -37.30 -4.48 -34.41
C SER A 125 -36.82 -3.28 -35.21
N GLY A 126 -35.76 -3.45 -36.01
CA GLY A 126 -35.15 -2.37 -36.80
C GLY A 126 -33.63 -2.31 -36.68
N THR A 127 -33.00 -1.35 -37.38
CA THR A 127 -31.53 -1.19 -37.44
C THR A 127 -30.90 -0.56 -36.21
N SER A 128 -31.71 0.07 -35.38
CA SER A 128 -31.33 0.62 -34.09
C SER A 128 -32.56 0.75 -33.21
N GLY A 129 -32.39 0.60 -31.90
CA GLY A 129 -33.44 0.83 -30.92
C GLY A 129 -32.86 1.20 -29.57
N ALA A 130 -33.72 1.51 -28.60
CA ALA A 130 -33.29 1.78 -27.24
C ALA A 130 -34.34 1.32 -26.23
N PHE A 131 -33.86 0.78 -25.13
CA PHE A 131 -34.68 0.38 -23.98
C PHE A 131 -34.06 0.86 -22.68
N ASN A 132 -34.89 1.11 -21.67
CA ASN A 132 -34.46 1.69 -20.41
C ASN A 132 -35.27 1.17 -19.21
N SER A 133 -34.67 1.30 -18.03
CA SER A 133 -35.34 1.03 -16.77
C SER A 133 -36.45 2.05 -16.51
N LYS A 134 -37.49 1.63 -15.77
CA LYS A 134 -38.60 2.50 -15.39
C LYS A 134 -38.11 3.81 -14.76
N ASN A 135 -38.72 4.93 -15.15
CA ASN A 135 -38.43 6.29 -14.66
C ASN A 135 -37.04 6.86 -15.03
N TYR A 136 -36.21 6.18 -15.83
CA TYR A 136 -34.91 6.73 -16.25
C TYR A 136 -35.05 8.15 -16.84
N PRO A 137 -34.22 9.14 -16.45
CA PRO A 137 -32.98 9.04 -15.65
C PRO A 137 -33.14 9.14 -14.12
N GLN A 138 -34.37 9.09 -13.61
CA GLN A 138 -34.66 9.03 -12.17
C GLN A 138 -34.55 7.58 -11.65
N PHE A 139 -34.67 7.43 -10.34
CA PHE A 139 -34.61 6.13 -9.68
C PHE A 139 -35.69 5.16 -10.18
N TYR A 140 -35.30 3.91 -10.50
CA TYR A 140 -36.25 2.86 -10.87
C TYR A 140 -37.03 2.34 -9.65
N GLU A 141 -38.15 1.66 -9.87
CA GLU A 141 -38.98 1.12 -8.77
C GLU A 141 -38.47 -0.26 -8.30
N PRO A 142 -38.66 -0.63 -7.01
CA PRO A 142 -38.37 -1.97 -6.53
C PRO A 142 -39.36 -3.03 -7.05
N LYS A 143 -38.96 -4.31 -7.04
CA LYS A 143 -39.75 -5.48 -7.49
C LYS A 143 -40.24 -5.39 -8.95
N LEU A 144 -39.55 -4.65 -9.79
CA LEU A 144 -39.77 -4.66 -11.23
C LEU A 144 -39.16 -5.91 -11.87
N SER A 145 -39.91 -6.50 -12.80
CA SER A 145 -39.41 -7.48 -13.76
C SER A 145 -39.81 -7.02 -15.16
N CYS A 146 -38.80 -6.74 -15.98
CA CYS A 146 -38.95 -6.22 -17.33
C CYS A 146 -38.29 -7.17 -18.32
N ARG A 147 -38.86 -7.27 -19.52
CA ARG A 147 -38.39 -8.15 -20.59
C ARG A 147 -38.52 -7.47 -21.94
N TRP A 148 -37.47 -7.58 -22.74
CA TRP A 148 -37.43 -7.09 -24.12
C TRP A 148 -36.94 -8.20 -25.05
N ILE A 149 -37.56 -8.29 -26.23
CA ILE A 149 -37.13 -9.13 -27.34
C ILE A 149 -36.50 -8.23 -28.39
N ILE A 150 -35.26 -8.52 -28.76
CA ILE A 150 -34.51 -7.79 -29.78
C ILE A 150 -34.39 -8.71 -30.98
N SER A 151 -34.97 -8.29 -32.11
CA SER A 151 -34.98 -9.09 -33.33
C SER A 151 -34.52 -8.23 -34.51
N VAL A 152 -33.48 -8.70 -35.19
CA VAL A 152 -32.87 -8.05 -36.35
C VAL A 152 -32.91 -8.97 -37.56
N GLN A 153 -32.64 -8.42 -38.76
CA GLN A 153 -32.64 -9.20 -39.99
C GLN A 153 -31.61 -10.34 -39.93
N ASP A 154 -31.91 -11.45 -40.61
CA ASP A 154 -30.96 -12.56 -40.76
C ASP A 154 -29.65 -12.07 -41.38
N GLY A 155 -28.52 -12.54 -40.85
CA GLY A 155 -27.18 -12.06 -41.22
C GLY A 155 -26.58 -11.07 -40.24
N PHE A 156 -27.40 -10.35 -39.48
CA PHE A 156 -26.92 -9.33 -38.55
C PHE A 156 -26.72 -9.85 -37.13
N ASN A 157 -25.80 -9.20 -36.41
CA ASN A 157 -25.60 -9.44 -34.98
C ASN A 157 -25.96 -8.18 -34.17
N ILE A 158 -26.15 -8.38 -32.87
CA ILE A 158 -26.67 -7.35 -31.97
C ILE A 158 -25.52 -6.84 -31.11
N LYS A 159 -25.25 -5.52 -31.17
CA LYS A 159 -24.35 -4.82 -30.27
C LYS A 159 -25.18 -3.94 -29.33
N LEU A 160 -25.01 -4.15 -28.03
CA LEU A 160 -25.65 -3.36 -26.97
C LEU A 160 -24.63 -2.41 -26.37
N ASP A 161 -24.89 -1.12 -26.52
CA ASP A 161 -24.12 -0.02 -25.93
C ASP A 161 -24.97 0.65 -24.83
N PHE A 162 -24.36 1.03 -23.71
CA PHE A 162 -25.07 1.65 -22.60
C PHE A 162 -24.68 3.13 -22.48
N ILE A 163 -25.67 4.03 -22.59
CA ILE A 163 -25.45 5.47 -22.40
C ILE A 163 -25.20 5.76 -20.91
N SER A 164 -25.94 5.06 -20.06
CA SER A 164 -25.87 5.15 -18.61
C SER A 164 -26.28 3.81 -18.03
N PHE A 165 -25.60 3.39 -16.97
CA PHE A 165 -25.93 2.17 -16.26
C PHE A 165 -25.48 2.31 -14.80
N ASN A 166 -26.45 2.34 -13.91
CA ASN A 166 -26.25 2.39 -12.46
C ASN A 166 -27.40 1.61 -11.79
N THR A 167 -27.13 0.36 -11.42
CA THR A 167 -28.03 -0.54 -10.70
C THR A 167 -27.36 -1.03 -9.42
N GLU A 168 -28.13 -1.51 -8.44
CA GLU A 168 -27.55 -2.14 -7.24
C GLU A 168 -26.68 -3.35 -7.61
N GLU A 169 -25.43 -3.36 -7.15
CA GLU A 169 -24.44 -4.39 -7.46
C GLU A 169 -24.88 -5.75 -6.90
N TYR A 170 -24.84 -6.81 -7.74
CA TYR A 170 -25.24 -8.19 -7.45
C TYR A 170 -26.71 -8.44 -7.06
N MET A 171 -27.52 -7.41 -6.82
CA MET A 171 -28.93 -7.55 -6.42
C MET A 171 -29.88 -7.23 -7.59
N ASP A 172 -29.66 -6.10 -8.26
CA ASP A 172 -30.49 -5.63 -9.37
C ASP A 172 -29.80 -5.92 -10.72
N ILE A 173 -30.29 -6.96 -11.40
CA ILE A 173 -29.54 -7.63 -12.46
C ILE A 173 -30.25 -7.50 -13.81
N LEU A 174 -29.50 -7.07 -14.82
CA LEU A 174 -29.88 -7.13 -16.24
C LEU A 174 -29.22 -8.36 -16.89
N LYS A 175 -30.04 -9.32 -17.31
CA LYS A 175 -29.62 -10.54 -18.01
C LYS A 175 -29.84 -10.41 -19.50
N ILE A 176 -28.81 -10.70 -20.28
CA ILE A 176 -28.87 -10.71 -21.74
C ILE A 176 -28.69 -12.15 -22.22
N TYR A 177 -29.69 -12.63 -22.95
CA TYR A 177 -29.73 -13.95 -23.56
C TYR A 177 -29.60 -13.86 -25.07
N GLU A 178 -28.90 -14.82 -25.65
CA GLU A 178 -28.90 -15.10 -27.08
C GLU A 178 -30.09 -16.01 -27.43
N GLY A 179 -30.90 -15.59 -28.39
CA GLY A 179 -32.14 -16.25 -28.79
C GLY A 179 -33.38 -15.80 -28.00
N ILE A 180 -34.50 -16.44 -28.32
CA ILE A 180 -35.85 -16.21 -27.77
C ILE A 180 -36.42 -17.53 -27.21
N GLY A 181 -37.51 -17.44 -26.45
CA GLY A 181 -38.20 -18.58 -25.87
C GLY A 181 -37.46 -19.24 -24.70
N PRO A 182 -37.84 -20.48 -24.34
CA PRO A 182 -37.31 -21.16 -23.16
C PRO A 182 -35.88 -21.71 -23.32
N ASN A 183 -35.41 -21.92 -24.55
CA ASN A 183 -34.10 -22.50 -24.86
C ASN A 183 -33.01 -21.43 -25.12
N LYS A 184 -33.25 -20.18 -24.71
CA LYS A 184 -32.31 -19.08 -24.85
C LYS A 184 -31.05 -19.27 -24.00
N THR A 185 -29.89 -18.86 -24.52
CA THR A 185 -28.59 -19.04 -23.87
C THR A 185 -28.17 -17.76 -23.16
N LEU A 186 -27.87 -17.81 -21.86
CA LEU A 186 -27.42 -16.63 -21.10
C LEU A 186 -26.00 -16.22 -21.57
N ARG A 187 -25.83 -14.97 -21.99
CA ARG A 187 -24.56 -14.43 -22.51
C ARG A 187 -23.94 -13.32 -21.67
N ALA A 188 -24.76 -12.56 -20.93
CA ALA A 188 -24.27 -11.57 -19.99
C ALA A 188 -25.21 -11.42 -18.79
N GLU A 189 -24.62 -11.20 -17.61
CA GLU A 189 -25.31 -10.86 -16.36
C GLU A 189 -24.66 -9.57 -15.84
N LEU A 190 -25.42 -8.47 -15.81
CA LEU A 190 -24.90 -7.12 -15.60
C LEU A 190 -25.53 -6.50 -14.35
N SER A 191 -24.70 -5.90 -13.49
CA SER A 191 -25.12 -5.12 -12.31
C SER A 191 -24.06 -4.05 -11.96
N GLY A 192 -24.36 -3.12 -11.06
CA GLY A 192 -23.41 -2.09 -10.62
C GLY A 192 -23.30 -0.93 -11.62
N THR A 193 -22.08 -0.51 -11.93
CA THR A 193 -21.78 0.65 -12.78
C THR A 193 -20.92 0.30 -13.99
N ASN A 194 -21.23 0.91 -15.15
CA ASN A 194 -20.45 0.79 -16.39
C ASN A 194 -20.24 -0.67 -16.88
N PRO A 195 -21.27 -1.34 -17.43
CA PRO A 195 -21.19 -2.73 -17.88
C PRO A 195 -20.45 -2.91 -19.21
N GLY A 196 -19.95 -1.83 -19.84
CA GLY A 196 -19.27 -1.88 -21.14
C GLY A 196 -20.19 -2.33 -22.29
N THR A 197 -19.59 -2.74 -23.41
CA THR A 197 -20.36 -3.21 -24.58
C THR A 197 -20.67 -4.70 -24.46
N VAL A 198 -21.91 -5.10 -24.75
CA VAL A 198 -22.30 -6.51 -24.89
C VAL A 198 -22.57 -6.83 -26.36
N ARG A 199 -21.93 -7.87 -26.90
CA ARG A 199 -22.15 -8.35 -28.27
C ARG A 199 -22.82 -9.72 -28.25
N ILE A 200 -23.86 -9.88 -29.06
CA ILE A 200 -24.60 -11.13 -29.25
C ILE A 200 -24.46 -11.53 -30.71
N PHE A 201 -23.90 -12.71 -30.97
CA PHE A 201 -23.58 -13.22 -32.31
C PHE A 201 -24.76 -13.94 -32.99
N SER A 202 -25.98 -13.48 -32.69
CA SER A 202 -27.25 -13.95 -33.24
C SER A 202 -28.09 -12.75 -33.65
N ASN A 203 -29.04 -12.97 -34.56
CA ASN A 203 -30.02 -11.97 -34.97
C ASN A 203 -31.18 -11.82 -33.97
N GLN A 204 -31.20 -12.63 -32.91
CA GLN A 204 -32.23 -12.58 -31.88
C GLN A 204 -31.61 -12.59 -30.48
N ALA A 205 -32.11 -11.74 -29.59
CA ALA A 205 -31.70 -11.67 -28.20
C ALA A 205 -32.88 -11.35 -27.28
N THR A 206 -32.80 -11.79 -26.02
CA THR A 206 -33.77 -11.45 -24.97
C THR A 206 -33.05 -10.74 -23.84
N ALA A 207 -33.53 -9.57 -23.43
CA ALA A 207 -33.04 -8.84 -22.27
C ALA A 207 -34.06 -8.92 -21.13
N GLU A 208 -33.62 -9.23 -19.91
CA GLU A 208 -34.48 -9.32 -18.72
C GLU A 208 -33.87 -8.52 -17.57
N PHE A 209 -34.61 -7.56 -17.02
CA PHE A 209 -34.17 -6.76 -15.88
C PHE A 209 -35.05 -7.04 -14.67
N ASN A 210 -34.44 -7.52 -13.60
CA ASN A 210 -35.12 -7.88 -12.36
C ASN A 210 -34.54 -7.08 -11.20
N THR A 211 -35.41 -6.51 -10.38
CA THR A 211 -35.03 -5.72 -9.20
C THR A 211 -35.62 -6.29 -7.93
N ASP A 212 -34.94 -6.08 -6.81
CA ASP A 212 -35.34 -6.55 -5.50
C ASP A 212 -36.10 -5.47 -4.70
N THR A 213 -36.20 -5.62 -3.38
CA THR A 213 -36.79 -4.63 -2.46
C THR A 213 -35.80 -3.61 -1.91
N GLY A 214 -34.55 -3.71 -2.33
CA GLY A 214 -33.39 -3.01 -1.80
C GLY A 214 -33.28 -1.57 -2.28
N THR A 215 -32.05 -1.15 -2.53
CA THR A 215 -31.69 0.23 -2.85
C THR A 215 -31.89 0.52 -4.32
N GLN A 216 -32.69 1.54 -4.63
CA GLN A 216 -32.88 1.98 -6.00
C GLN A 216 -31.73 2.89 -6.44
N ASN A 217 -31.28 2.73 -7.69
CA ASN A 217 -30.32 3.61 -8.35
C ASN A 217 -30.94 4.29 -9.58
N ARG A 218 -30.19 5.15 -10.29
CA ARG A 218 -30.65 5.90 -11.48
C ARG A 218 -31.04 5.02 -12.67
N GLY A 219 -30.75 3.71 -12.62
CA GLY A 219 -31.10 2.75 -13.63
C GLY A 219 -30.21 2.84 -14.87
N PHE A 220 -30.76 2.45 -16.02
CA PHE A 220 -29.98 2.36 -17.26
C PHE A 220 -30.77 2.76 -18.50
N LYS A 221 -30.02 3.13 -19.54
CA LYS A 221 -30.51 3.28 -20.91
C LYS A 221 -29.53 2.62 -21.87
N ALA A 222 -30.00 1.57 -22.55
CA ALA A 222 -29.27 0.81 -23.54
C ALA A 222 -29.73 1.18 -24.95
N ILE A 223 -28.79 1.23 -25.89
CA ILE A 223 -29.04 1.34 -27.33
C ILE A 223 -28.61 0.03 -27.96
N ASN A 224 -29.49 -0.59 -28.74
CA ASN A 224 -29.09 -1.67 -29.63
C ASN A 224 -28.69 -1.07 -30.98
N ASN A 225 -27.46 -1.33 -31.39
CA ASN A 225 -26.93 -1.01 -32.70
C ASN A 225 -26.76 -2.31 -33.49
N ILE A 226 -27.14 -2.29 -34.77
CA ILE A 226 -26.85 -3.40 -35.68
C ILE A 226 -25.41 -3.29 -36.17
N GLN A 227 -24.67 -4.40 -36.13
CA GLN A 227 -23.43 -4.56 -36.88
C GLN A 227 -23.60 -5.61 -37.97
N PHE A 228 -23.10 -5.28 -39.17
CA PHE A 228 -23.20 -6.13 -40.35
C PHE A 228 -22.27 -7.33 -40.23
N PHE A 229 -22.81 -8.52 -40.49
CA PHE A 229 -22.04 -9.72 -40.78
C PHE A 229 -22.66 -10.40 -42.01
N LEU A 230 -21.85 -11.00 -42.87
CA LEU A 230 -22.37 -11.69 -44.06
C LEU A 230 -22.53 -13.17 -43.70
N ILE A 231 -23.76 -13.61 -43.42
CA ILE A 231 -24.08 -15.05 -43.32
C ILE A 231 -24.40 -15.52 -44.75
N ILE A 232 -23.48 -16.28 -45.35
CA ILE A 232 -23.81 -17.09 -46.52
C ILE A 232 -24.12 -18.51 -46.03
N ASN A 233 -25.23 -19.05 -46.51
CA ASN A 233 -25.75 -20.38 -46.20
C ASN A 233 -24.66 -21.47 -46.15
N HIS A 234 -24.83 -22.38 -45.19
CA HIS A 234 -24.02 -23.60 -44.96
C HIS A 234 -22.65 -23.43 -44.33
N GLY A 235 -22.59 -22.89 -43.11
CA GLY A 235 -21.55 -23.19 -42.13
C GLY A 235 -20.12 -22.81 -42.52
N PHE A 236 -19.53 -21.88 -41.76
CA PHE A 236 -18.15 -21.37 -41.90
C PHE A 236 -17.93 -20.31 -43.01
N CYS A 237 -17.86 -19.03 -42.60
CA CYS A 237 -16.58 -18.32 -42.43
C CYS A 237 -16.77 -16.94 -41.80
N VAL A 238 -16.01 -16.63 -40.75
CA VAL A 238 -15.69 -15.25 -40.33
C VAL A 238 -14.61 -14.72 -41.27
N CYS A 239 -15.03 -14.15 -42.41
CA CYS A 239 -14.13 -13.75 -43.50
C CYS A 239 -13.90 -12.22 -43.60
N LEU A 240 -14.31 -11.43 -42.61
CA LEU A 240 -14.10 -9.97 -42.60
C LEU A 240 -13.10 -9.47 -41.57
N PHE A 241 -12.85 -10.23 -40.51
CA PHE A 241 -11.89 -9.87 -39.47
C PHE A 241 -10.68 -10.78 -39.56
N GLN A 242 -9.50 -10.17 -39.49
CA GLN A 242 -8.27 -10.94 -39.33
C GLN A 242 -8.33 -11.71 -37.99
N ASP A 243 -7.64 -12.84 -37.88
CA ASP A 243 -7.72 -13.66 -36.66
C ASP A 243 -7.18 -12.89 -35.44
N GLU A 244 -6.29 -11.92 -35.65
CA GLU A 244 -5.81 -10.97 -34.65
C GLU A 244 -6.93 -10.12 -34.05
N GLU A 245 -7.84 -9.60 -34.90
CA GLU A 245 -8.95 -8.74 -34.45
C GLU A 245 -10.01 -9.50 -33.65
N LYS A 246 -10.13 -10.81 -33.86
CA LYS A 246 -11.05 -11.68 -33.10
C LYS A 246 -10.54 -11.98 -31.69
N ILE A 247 -9.23 -11.89 -31.48
CA ILE A 247 -8.55 -12.29 -30.24
C ILE A 247 -8.23 -11.07 -29.37
N ILE A 248 -7.85 -9.94 -29.98
CA ILE A 248 -7.44 -8.73 -29.24
C ILE A 248 -8.52 -8.31 -28.23
N CYS A 249 -8.15 -8.25 -26.95
CA CYS A 249 -9.01 -7.73 -25.91
C CYS A 249 -8.24 -7.24 -24.68
N SER A 250 -8.39 -5.94 -24.39
CA SER A 250 -7.93 -5.27 -23.16
C SER A 250 -9.06 -5.08 -22.14
N PHE A 251 -10.24 -5.66 -22.40
CA PHE A 251 -11.47 -5.57 -21.59
C PHE A 251 -12.07 -4.16 -21.32
N GLU A 252 -11.39 -3.06 -21.62
CA GLU A 252 -11.86 -1.68 -21.39
C GLU A 252 -13.26 -1.35 -21.94
N HIS A 253 -13.60 -1.96 -23.07
CA HIS A 253 -14.88 -1.74 -23.75
C HIS A 253 -15.80 -2.97 -23.68
N GLY A 254 -15.71 -3.76 -22.61
CA GLY A 254 -16.43 -5.03 -22.44
C GLY A 254 -15.59 -6.23 -22.89
N PHE A 255 -16.22 -7.40 -23.05
CA PHE A 255 -15.53 -8.65 -23.42
C PHE A 255 -15.07 -8.72 -24.90
N CYS A 256 -14.98 -7.58 -25.59
CA CYS A 256 -14.57 -7.49 -27.00
C CYS A 256 -15.39 -8.44 -27.90
N TYR A 257 -14.74 -9.43 -28.54
CA TYR A 257 -15.37 -10.48 -29.33
C TYR A 257 -15.43 -11.85 -28.62
N TRP A 258 -15.02 -11.91 -27.35
CA TRP A 258 -15.04 -13.13 -26.55
C TRP A 258 -16.45 -13.42 -26.05
N THR A 259 -16.80 -14.70 -26.01
CA THR A 259 -18.06 -15.21 -25.46
C THR A 259 -17.78 -16.02 -24.21
N GLN A 260 -18.66 -15.92 -23.21
CA GLN A 260 -18.53 -16.70 -21.98
C GLN A 260 -19.59 -17.81 -21.91
N VAL A 261 -19.23 -18.90 -21.24
CA VAL A 261 -20.14 -19.96 -20.85
C VAL A 261 -20.59 -19.69 -19.40
N ILE A 262 -21.72 -19.01 -19.24
CA ILE A 262 -22.24 -18.64 -17.92
C ILE A 262 -22.99 -19.83 -17.32
N THR A 263 -22.62 -20.21 -16.10
CA THR A 263 -23.41 -21.13 -15.28
C THR A 263 -24.00 -20.40 -14.08
N ARG A 264 -25.01 -20.98 -13.41
CA ARG A 264 -25.63 -20.40 -12.19
C ARG A 264 -24.65 -20.05 -11.07
N TYR A 265 -23.41 -20.53 -11.14
CA TYR A 265 -22.43 -20.39 -10.07
C TYR A 265 -21.06 -19.96 -10.56
N SER A 266 -20.87 -19.69 -11.85
CA SER A 266 -19.53 -19.37 -12.34
C SER A 266 -19.56 -18.57 -13.63
N ALA A 267 -18.84 -17.46 -13.66
CA ALA A 267 -18.75 -16.55 -14.80
C ALA A 267 -17.40 -15.82 -14.81
N TRP A 268 -17.05 -15.24 -15.96
CA TRP A 268 -16.02 -14.21 -16.03
C TRP A 268 -16.71 -12.86 -15.83
N GLU A 269 -16.26 -12.10 -14.85
CA GLU A 269 -16.81 -10.79 -14.52
C GLU A 269 -15.78 -9.71 -14.88
N ARG A 270 -16.27 -8.56 -15.36
CA ARG A 270 -15.39 -7.44 -15.66
C ARG A 270 -15.26 -6.56 -14.42
N TYR A 271 -14.04 -6.29 -13.99
CA TYR A 271 -13.76 -5.58 -12.75
C TYR A 271 -12.84 -4.38 -12.99
N SER A 272 -13.07 -3.27 -12.28
CA SER A 272 -12.18 -2.10 -12.26
C SER A 272 -11.81 -1.75 -10.82
N GLY A 273 -10.52 -1.65 -10.54
CA GLY A 273 -10.01 -1.44 -9.19
C GLY A 273 -10.15 -2.68 -8.27
N PRO A 274 -10.01 -2.52 -6.95
CA PRO A 274 -9.92 -3.66 -6.03
C PRO A 274 -11.26 -4.38 -5.84
N SER A 275 -11.24 -5.72 -5.95
CA SER A 275 -12.43 -6.56 -5.75
C SER A 275 -12.98 -6.58 -4.32
N SER A 276 -14.30 -6.39 -4.16
CA SER A 276 -15.05 -6.45 -2.90
C SER A 276 -15.75 -7.81 -2.70
N PRO A 277 -15.78 -8.47 -1.51
CA PRO A 277 -15.14 -8.15 -0.22
C PRO A 277 -13.74 -8.79 -0.08
N PRO A 278 -12.96 -8.45 0.96
CA PRO A 278 -11.56 -8.03 0.87
C PRO A 278 -10.57 -9.17 0.66
N LEU A 279 -9.48 -8.82 -0.04
CA LEU A 279 -8.22 -9.55 -0.23
C LEU A 279 -8.25 -10.58 -1.37
N ASP A 280 -7.62 -10.20 -2.49
CA ASP A 280 -6.65 -11.02 -3.25
C ASP A 280 -6.72 -10.84 -4.79
N GLY A 281 -7.58 -9.96 -5.35
CA GLY A 281 -7.63 -9.65 -6.78
C GLY A 281 -6.65 -8.53 -7.21
N PRO A 282 -6.40 -8.33 -8.52
CA PRO A 282 -5.57 -7.22 -8.99
C PRO A 282 -6.12 -5.88 -8.48
N SER A 283 -5.26 -5.05 -7.88
CA SER A 283 -5.67 -3.69 -7.45
C SER A 283 -5.75 -2.70 -8.61
N GLU A 284 -5.02 -3.00 -9.68
CA GLU A 284 -4.86 -2.18 -10.86
C GLU A 284 -4.99 -3.05 -12.11
N ASP A 285 -5.61 -2.49 -13.13
CA ASP A 285 -5.64 -3.03 -14.48
C ASP A 285 -4.25 -2.96 -15.13
N HIS A 286 -3.91 -3.91 -16.00
CA HIS A 286 -2.60 -3.92 -16.64
C HIS A 286 -2.55 -2.92 -17.82
N THR A 287 -3.65 -2.79 -18.58
CA THR A 287 -3.76 -1.89 -19.74
C THR A 287 -3.34 -0.45 -19.42
N PHE A 288 -3.84 0.12 -18.31
CA PHE A 288 -3.54 1.50 -17.89
C PHE A 288 -2.62 1.61 -16.67
N GLY A 289 -2.32 0.50 -15.99
CA GLY A 289 -1.51 0.48 -14.77
C GLY A 289 -2.14 1.30 -13.64
N ASN A 290 -3.48 1.33 -13.57
CA ASN A 290 -4.21 2.02 -12.51
C ASN A 290 -5.60 1.40 -12.28
N ALA A 291 -6.31 1.85 -11.24
CA ALA A 291 -7.63 1.33 -10.87
C ALA A 291 -8.79 1.75 -11.79
N SER A 292 -8.54 2.56 -12.83
CA SER A 292 -9.58 3.05 -13.76
C SER A 292 -9.79 2.14 -14.97
N GLY A 293 -8.84 1.24 -15.26
CA GLY A 293 -8.98 0.23 -16.31
C GLY A 293 -9.78 -0.99 -15.85
N TYR A 294 -10.01 -1.92 -16.78
CA TYR A 294 -10.84 -3.09 -16.59
C TYR A 294 -10.15 -4.37 -17.02
N TYR A 295 -10.22 -5.40 -16.19
CA TYR A 295 -9.75 -6.74 -16.51
C TYR A 295 -10.87 -7.79 -16.35
N ALA A 296 -10.64 -9.00 -16.87
CA ALA A 296 -11.57 -10.13 -16.70
C ALA A 296 -11.18 -10.99 -15.50
N LEU A 297 -12.09 -11.18 -14.56
CA LEU A 297 -11.92 -11.93 -13.32
C LEU A 297 -12.79 -13.19 -13.31
N ALA A 298 -12.22 -14.35 -13.01
CA ALA A 298 -12.98 -15.59 -12.87
C ALA A 298 -13.64 -15.69 -11.48
N VAL A 299 -14.98 -15.72 -11.42
CA VAL A 299 -15.76 -15.76 -10.17
C VAL A 299 -16.54 -17.08 -10.06
N ILE A 300 -16.51 -17.73 -8.89
CA ILE A 300 -17.30 -18.95 -8.58
C ILE A 300 -18.06 -18.80 -7.26
N SER A 301 -19.39 -18.95 -7.31
CA SER A 301 -20.33 -18.86 -6.18
C SER A 301 -20.32 -20.09 -5.26
N THR A 302 -20.50 -19.85 -3.97
CA THR A 302 -20.03 -20.68 -2.84
C THR A 302 -20.92 -21.87 -2.47
N ALA A 303 -21.82 -22.31 -3.35
CA ALA A 303 -22.96 -23.14 -2.92
C ALA A 303 -22.72 -24.67 -2.92
N ILE A 304 -21.81 -25.26 -3.70
CA ILE A 304 -21.66 -26.74 -3.77
C ILE A 304 -20.20 -27.17 -4.08
N ALA A 305 -19.70 -28.14 -3.32
CA ALA A 305 -18.35 -28.72 -3.36
C ALA A 305 -18.07 -29.64 -4.57
N SER A 306 -18.20 -29.12 -5.79
CA SER A 306 -17.61 -29.75 -6.99
C SER A 306 -16.77 -28.72 -7.75
N SER A 307 -15.59 -29.11 -8.23
CA SER A 307 -14.74 -28.26 -9.06
C SER A 307 -15.53 -27.81 -10.29
N LYS A 308 -15.76 -26.51 -10.44
CA LYS A 308 -16.42 -25.95 -11.62
C LYS A 308 -15.39 -25.17 -12.46
N GLN A 309 -15.51 -25.32 -13.78
CA GLN A 309 -14.68 -24.65 -14.77
C GLN A 309 -15.42 -23.44 -15.32
N VAL A 310 -14.70 -22.36 -15.61
CA VAL A 310 -15.21 -21.17 -16.29
C VAL A 310 -14.43 -20.99 -17.58
N ARG A 311 -15.13 -20.80 -18.70
CA ARG A 311 -14.52 -20.70 -20.02
C ARG A 311 -14.86 -19.37 -20.70
N LEU A 312 -13.83 -18.69 -21.20
CA LEU A 312 -13.91 -17.56 -22.10
C LEU A 312 -13.47 -18.04 -23.49
N LEU A 313 -14.36 -17.95 -24.48
CA LEU A 313 -14.23 -18.55 -25.81
C LEU A 313 -14.08 -17.48 -26.89
N SER A 314 -13.10 -17.63 -27.77
CA SER A 314 -12.94 -16.76 -28.93
C SER A 314 -14.00 -17.06 -30.00
N LEU A 315 -14.11 -16.17 -30.99
CA LEU A 315 -14.73 -16.55 -32.26
C LEU A 315 -13.90 -17.62 -32.98
N PRO A 316 -14.51 -18.43 -33.86
CA PRO A 316 -13.76 -19.40 -34.67
C PRO A 316 -12.71 -18.71 -35.55
N LEU A 317 -11.46 -19.15 -35.40
CA LEU A 317 -10.32 -18.67 -36.17
C LEU A 317 -10.26 -19.37 -37.53
N ALA A 318 -9.86 -18.62 -38.55
CA ALA A 318 -9.84 -19.07 -39.93
C ALA A 318 -8.53 -19.80 -40.26
N GLY A 319 -8.18 -20.85 -39.51
CA GLY A 319 -7.08 -21.79 -39.80
C GLY A 319 -5.74 -21.14 -40.18
N ILE A 320 -4.78 -21.13 -39.26
CA ILE A 320 -3.56 -20.33 -39.45
C ILE A 320 -2.57 -21.09 -40.37
N SER A 321 -2.14 -20.46 -41.46
CA SER A 321 -1.17 -21.05 -42.41
C SER A 321 0.29 -20.97 -41.93
N GLU A 322 0.58 -20.02 -41.04
CA GLU A 322 1.87 -19.82 -40.38
C GLU A 322 1.69 -19.85 -38.85
N PRO A 323 2.69 -20.25 -38.06
CA PRO A 323 2.56 -20.23 -36.60
C PRO A 323 2.30 -18.80 -36.11
N SER A 324 1.39 -18.62 -35.15
CA SER A 324 1.08 -17.32 -34.52
C SER A 324 1.33 -17.35 -33.02
N CYS A 325 1.71 -16.22 -32.44
CA CYS A 325 2.00 -16.08 -31.02
C CYS A 325 0.82 -15.42 -30.30
N LEU A 326 0.17 -16.16 -29.42
CA LEU A 326 -0.83 -15.64 -28.50
C LEU A 326 -0.10 -15.12 -27.25
N SER A 327 -0.33 -13.86 -26.88
CA SER A 327 0.19 -13.25 -25.65
C SER A 327 -0.94 -12.70 -24.80
N PHE A 328 -0.79 -12.75 -23.49
CA PHE A 328 -1.78 -12.23 -22.53
C PHE A 328 -1.11 -11.96 -21.19
N TRP A 329 -1.74 -11.16 -20.36
CA TRP A 329 -1.38 -10.97 -18.97
C TRP A 329 -2.32 -11.74 -18.08
N TYR A 330 -1.79 -12.42 -17.07
CA TYR A 330 -2.58 -13.18 -16.13
C TYR A 330 -2.15 -12.91 -14.69
N TYR A 331 -3.12 -12.90 -13.79
CA TYR A 331 -2.92 -12.73 -12.36
C TYR A 331 -3.40 -13.99 -11.66
N MET A 332 -2.55 -14.58 -10.82
CA MET A 332 -2.84 -15.81 -10.09
C MET A 332 -2.29 -15.72 -8.67
N ASN A 333 -3.12 -15.27 -7.74
CA ASN A 333 -2.79 -15.16 -6.32
C ASN A 333 -3.77 -16.00 -5.47
N GLY A 334 -3.23 -16.96 -4.70
CA GLY A 334 -4.04 -17.81 -3.80
C GLY A 334 -3.41 -19.16 -3.44
N LEU A 335 -3.87 -19.81 -2.35
CA LEU A 335 -3.27 -21.04 -1.82
C LEU A 335 -3.51 -22.29 -2.70
N ASN A 336 -2.55 -22.71 -3.53
CA ASN A 336 -2.34 -24.08 -4.03
C ASN A 336 -3.44 -24.81 -4.84
N ALA A 337 -4.47 -24.14 -5.35
CA ALA A 337 -5.38 -24.77 -6.32
C ALA A 337 -6.10 -23.71 -7.16
N LEU A 338 -5.33 -23.02 -8.00
CA LEU A 338 -5.75 -22.23 -9.15
C LEU A 338 -5.11 -22.88 -10.37
N ASP A 339 -5.90 -23.16 -11.39
CA ASP A 339 -5.44 -23.76 -12.64
C ASP A 339 -5.95 -22.90 -13.80
N LEU A 340 -5.02 -22.31 -14.54
CA LEU A 340 -5.24 -21.55 -15.77
C LEU A 340 -4.80 -22.41 -16.95
N ASN A 341 -5.76 -22.76 -17.80
CA ASN A 341 -5.52 -23.47 -19.05
C ASN A 341 -5.89 -22.58 -20.23
N VAL A 342 -5.02 -22.52 -21.24
CA VAL A 342 -5.41 -22.07 -22.58
C VAL A 342 -5.57 -23.30 -23.44
N LEU A 343 -6.77 -23.46 -23.98
CA LEU A 343 -7.18 -24.62 -24.76
C LEU A 343 -7.44 -24.24 -26.21
N ILE A 344 -7.16 -25.17 -27.12
CA ILE A 344 -7.65 -25.15 -28.49
C ILE A 344 -8.80 -26.15 -28.58
N ILE A 345 -9.99 -25.66 -28.93
CA ILE A 345 -11.16 -26.50 -29.20
C ILE A 345 -11.30 -26.65 -30.71
N PHE A 346 -11.17 -27.89 -31.16
CA PHE A 346 -11.29 -28.25 -32.57
C PHE A 346 -12.75 -28.51 -32.96
N MET A 347 -13.05 -28.41 -34.25
CA MET A 347 -14.40 -28.64 -34.82
C MET A 347 -15.00 -30.03 -34.56
N ASN A 348 -14.17 -31.02 -34.24
CA ASN A 348 -14.57 -32.38 -33.85
C ASN A 348 -14.83 -32.51 -32.33
N ASN A 349 -14.89 -31.39 -31.59
CA ASN A 349 -14.96 -31.31 -30.13
C ASN A 349 -13.79 -31.97 -29.38
N THR A 350 -12.62 -32.15 -30.02
CA THR A 350 -11.40 -32.48 -29.28
C THR A 350 -10.80 -31.20 -28.70
N GLU A 351 -10.24 -31.29 -27.49
CA GLU A 351 -9.62 -30.17 -26.77
C GLU A 351 -8.14 -30.47 -26.58
N ASP A 352 -7.28 -29.48 -26.85
CA ASP A 352 -5.83 -29.57 -26.61
C ASP A 352 -5.36 -28.45 -25.69
N VAL A 353 -4.56 -28.77 -24.67
CA VAL A 353 -4.06 -27.81 -23.69
C VAL A 353 -2.71 -27.30 -24.17
N ILE A 354 -2.67 -26.05 -24.61
CA ILE A 354 -1.45 -25.45 -25.18
C ILE A 354 -0.66 -24.61 -24.17
N PHE A 355 -1.32 -24.15 -23.11
CA PHE A 355 -0.70 -23.44 -22.00
C PHE A 355 -1.36 -23.87 -20.71
N HIS A 356 -0.55 -24.18 -19.69
CA HIS A 356 -1.02 -24.61 -18.39
C HIS A 356 -0.16 -23.96 -17.30
N LYS A 357 -0.82 -23.31 -16.34
CA LYS A 357 -0.19 -22.81 -15.12
C LYS A 357 -1.05 -23.21 -13.92
N GLU A 358 -0.43 -23.91 -12.99
CA GLU A 358 -1.04 -24.31 -11.72
C GLU A 358 -0.35 -23.59 -10.55
N GLY A 359 -1.12 -23.17 -9.56
CA GLY A 359 -0.64 -22.73 -8.26
C GLY A 359 -0.59 -21.21 -8.05
N ASN A 360 0.34 -20.75 -7.21
CA ASN A 360 0.44 -19.34 -6.81
C ASN A 360 1.62 -18.65 -7.51
N TYR A 361 1.33 -17.62 -8.29
CA TYR A 361 2.33 -16.80 -9.00
C TYR A 361 2.50 -15.39 -8.39
N GLY A 362 1.86 -15.13 -7.25
CA GLY A 362 2.00 -13.89 -6.49
C GLY A 362 1.04 -12.78 -6.93
N PRO A 363 1.10 -11.61 -6.26
CA PRO A 363 0.14 -10.51 -6.42
C PRO A 363 0.46 -9.57 -7.60
N ASN A 364 1.19 -10.04 -8.62
CA ASN A 364 1.58 -9.22 -9.77
C ASN A 364 0.95 -9.79 -11.06
N TRP A 365 0.77 -8.93 -12.06
CA TRP A 365 0.48 -9.36 -13.43
C TRP A 365 1.67 -10.13 -14.00
N ASN A 366 1.41 -11.34 -14.51
CA ASN A 366 2.40 -12.21 -15.12
C ASN A 366 2.17 -12.26 -16.62
N PHE A 367 3.25 -12.22 -17.39
CA PHE A 367 3.18 -12.32 -18.84
C PHE A 367 3.13 -13.80 -19.27
N GLY A 368 2.14 -14.15 -20.09
CA GLY A 368 1.98 -15.47 -20.70
C GLY A 368 2.05 -15.37 -22.23
N GLN A 369 2.74 -16.32 -22.86
CA GLN A 369 2.76 -16.46 -24.31
C GLN A 369 2.75 -17.92 -24.75
N VAL A 370 2.11 -18.23 -25.88
CA VAL A 370 2.02 -19.58 -26.46
C VAL A 370 1.90 -19.53 -27.98
N SER A 371 2.62 -20.43 -28.68
CA SER A 371 2.57 -20.52 -30.14
C SER A 371 1.45 -21.44 -30.61
N LEU A 372 0.60 -20.94 -31.51
CA LEU A 372 -0.49 -21.65 -32.16
C LEU A 372 -0.02 -22.21 -33.51
N ASN A 373 -0.04 -23.54 -33.69
CA ASN A 373 0.55 -24.23 -34.85
C ASN A 373 -0.47 -25.00 -35.73
N VAL A 374 -1.76 -24.68 -35.64
CA VAL A 374 -2.84 -25.57 -36.11
C VAL A 374 -3.56 -25.03 -37.36
N THR A 375 -3.86 -25.92 -38.30
CA THR A 375 -4.18 -25.64 -39.70
C THR A 375 -5.67 -25.56 -40.07
N SER A 376 -6.62 -25.79 -39.17
CA SER A 376 -8.05 -25.65 -39.52
C SER A 376 -8.96 -25.35 -38.33
N GLY A 377 -9.84 -24.35 -38.51
CA GLY A 377 -11.04 -24.05 -37.71
C GLY A 377 -10.96 -24.37 -36.22
N MET A 378 -10.54 -23.42 -35.41
CA MET A 378 -10.36 -23.63 -33.97
C MET A 378 -10.92 -22.46 -33.15
N VAL A 379 -11.32 -22.76 -31.92
CA VAL A 379 -11.68 -21.77 -30.91
C VAL A 379 -10.61 -21.80 -29.82
N VAL A 380 -10.07 -20.63 -29.49
CA VAL A 380 -9.18 -20.46 -28.33
C VAL A 380 -10.04 -20.27 -27.10
N ALA A 381 -9.74 -20.99 -26.03
CA ALA A 381 -10.48 -20.89 -24.78
C ALA A 381 -9.55 -20.64 -23.59
N PHE A 382 -9.82 -19.60 -22.81
CA PHE A 382 -9.25 -19.44 -21.47
C PHE A 382 -10.15 -20.15 -20.48
N GLU A 383 -9.62 -21.22 -19.88
CA GLU A 383 -10.30 -22.01 -18.86
C GLU A 383 -9.66 -21.75 -17.49
N ALA A 384 -10.49 -21.34 -16.54
CA ALA A 384 -10.12 -21.23 -15.13
C ALA A 384 -10.82 -22.32 -14.32
N ARG A 385 -10.06 -23.07 -13.51
CA ARG A 385 -10.61 -24.06 -12.57
C ARG A 385 -10.27 -23.65 -11.13
N ILE A 386 -11.31 -23.42 -10.32
CA ILE A 386 -11.18 -22.92 -8.94
C ILE A 386 -11.87 -23.91 -7.98
N THR A 387 -11.17 -24.34 -6.92
CA THR A 387 -11.61 -25.46 -6.06
C THR A 387 -12.09 -25.06 -4.65
N ARG A 388 -11.81 -23.83 -4.18
CA ARG A 388 -12.22 -23.32 -2.83
C ARG A 388 -12.44 -21.81 -2.82
N ARG A 389 -13.11 -21.31 -1.76
CA ARG A 389 -13.39 -19.88 -1.50
C ARG A 389 -12.11 -19.03 -1.50
N TYR A 390 -12.20 -17.84 -2.10
CA TYR A 390 -11.20 -16.76 -2.12
C TYR A 390 -9.91 -17.06 -2.88
N LYS A 391 -10.01 -17.37 -4.17
CA LYS A 391 -8.87 -17.43 -5.08
C LYS A 391 -9.25 -16.75 -6.38
N LEU A 392 -8.46 -15.77 -6.78
CA LEU A 392 -8.82 -14.84 -7.84
C LEU A 392 -7.82 -14.99 -8.98
N LEU A 393 -8.33 -15.51 -10.11
CA LEU A 393 -7.62 -15.63 -11.37
C LEU A 393 -8.19 -14.57 -12.30
N ALA A 394 -7.31 -13.71 -12.81
CA ALA A 394 -7.68 -12.69 -13.79
C ALA A 394 -6.82 -12.77 -15.04
N VAL A 395 -7.37 -12.31 -16.16
CA VAL A 395 -6.68 -12.21 -17.46
C VAL A 395 -6.93 -10.83 -18.04
N ASP A 396 -5.92 -10.28 -18.68
CA ASP A 396 -5.93 -8.97 -19.31
C ASP A 396 -5.04 -8.93 -20.57
N ASP A 397 -5.22 -7.92 -21.41
CA ASP A 397 -4.36 -7.59 -22.56
C ASP A 397 -4.06 -8.77 -23.50
N ILE A 398 -5.12 -9.49 -23.91
CA ILE A 398 -5.01 -10.62 -24.83
C ILE A 398 -4.70 -10.09 -26.23
N SER A 399 -3.67 -10.61 -26.88
CA SER A 399 -3.23 -10.23 -28.22
C SER A 399 -2.73 -11.43 -29.01
N LEU A 400 -2.84 -11.37 -30.34
CA LEU A 400 -2.30 -12.38 -31.25
C LEU A 400 -1.40 -11.69 -32.27
N TYR A 401 -0.19 -12.22 -32.45
CA TYR A 401 0.80 -11.71 -33.39
C TYR A 401 1.20 -12.81 -34.40
N PRO A 402 1.46 -12.47 -35.67
CA PRO A 402 1.99 -13.43 -36.63
C PRO A 402 3.43 -13.84 -36.27
N GLY A 403 3.76 -15.13 -36.41
CA GLY A 403 5.07 -15.70 -36.09
C GLY A 403 5.09 -16.54 -34.80
N ARG A 404 6.19 -17.29 -34.59
CA ARG A 404 6.40 -18.02 -33.32
C ARG A 404 6.74 -17.04 -32.20
N CYS A 405 6.36 -17.37 -30.97
CA CYS A 405 6.79 -16.61 -29.81
C CYS A 405 8.32 -16.69 -29.65
N ASN A 406 8.98 -15.55 -29.37
CA ASN A 406 10.42 -15.49 -29.14
C ASN A 406 10.76 -15.81 -27.67
N ASP A 407 11.76 -16.66 -27.44
CA ASP A 407 12.26 -17.04 -26.11
C ASP A 407 13.25 -16.04 -25.49
N SER A 408 13.63 -14.98 -26.22
CA SER A 408 14.71 -14.08 -25.82
C SER A 408 14.21 -12.91 -24.96
N GLY A 409 14.17 -13.08 -23.64
CA GLY A 409 14.23 -11.96 -22.69
C GLY A 409 13.24 -11.97 -21.52
N PHE A 410 12.20 -12.80 -21.54
CA PHE A 410 11.23 -12.87 -20.44
C PHE A 410 11.60 -14.03 -19.50
N LEU A 411 11.91 -13.70 -18.23
CA LEU A 411 12.12 -14.71 -17.19
C LEU A 411 10.78 -15.38 -16.90
N GLU A 412 10.72 -16.71 -17.01
CA GLU A 412 9.51 -17.44 -16.61
C GLU A 412 9.16 -17.12 -15.14
N PRO A 413 7.91 -16.74 -14.85
CA PRO A 413 7.50 -16.42 -13.50
C PRO A 413 7.59 -17.68 -12.62
N THR A 414 8.32 -17.58 -11.52
CA THR A 414 8.63 -18.71 -10.64
C THR A 414 7.48 -18.95 -9.67
N HIS A 415 6.98 -20.19 -9.63
CA HIS A 415 5.93 -20.60 -8.70
C HIS A 415 6.35 -20.32 -7.25
N VAL A 416 5.52 -19.61 -6.48
CA VAL A 416 5.80 -19.31 -5.07
C VAL A 416 5.64 -20.63 -4.28
N PRO A 417 6.71 -21.17 -3.64
CA PRO A 417 6.65 -22.49 -3.01
C PRO A 417 5.62 -22.54 -1.86
N THR A 418 4.86 -23.64 -1.81
CA THR A 418 3.94 -23.91 -0.70
C THR A 418 4.69 -24.18 0.59
N VAL A 419 4.45 -23.38 1.62
CA VAL A 419 4.90 -23.68 2.98
C VAL A 419 3.78 -24.47 3.70
N PRO A 420 4.06 -25.62 4.34
CA PRO A 420 3.08 -26.34 5.17
C PRO A 420 2.68 -25.55 6.43
N THR A 421 1.44 -25.77 6.85
CA THR A 421 0.65 -25.05 7.85
C THR A 421 1.30 -24.73 9.22
N THR A 422 1.00 -23.49 9.66
CA THR A 422 0.93 -22.92 11.02
C THR A 422 2.20 -22.73 11.84
N VAL A 423 2.84 -21.56 11.64
CA VAL A 423 3.56 -20.76 12.65
C VAL A 423 3.20 -19.28 12.31
N PRO A 424 3.11 -18.34 13.28
CA PRO A 424 2.53 -17.00 13.08
C PRO A 424 3.13 -16.24 11.90
N LEU A 425 2.36 -15.30 11.35
CA LEU A 425 2.82 -14.23 10.43
C LEU A 425 4.32 -13.98 10.62
N PRO A 426 5.15 -13.94 9.56
CA PRO A 426 6.43 -13.30 9.73
C PRO A 426 6.10 -11.93 10.29
N TYR A 427 6.67 -11.61 11.44
CA TYR A 427 6.60 -10.33 12.08
C TYR A 427 7.36 -9.30 11.22
N ASP A 428 7.13 -9.29 9.93
CA ASP A 428 7.93 -8.58 8.96
C ASP A 428 7.05 -8.25 7.78
N CYS A 429 7.19 -7.02 7.27
CA CYS A 429 6.29 -6.46 6.28
C CYS A 429 6.59 -6.96 4.86
N GLY A 430 7.22 -8.14 4.76
CA GLY A 430 7.70 -8.73 3.53
C GLY A 430 9.11 -8.27 3.15
N LYS A 431 9.42 -8.39 1.86
CA LYS A 431 10.69 -7.91 1.28
C LYS A 431 10.73 -6.37 1.26
N PRO A 432 11.92 -5.75 1.23
CA PRO A 432 12.02 -4.32 1.02
C PRO A 432 11.25 -3.87 -0.21
N VAL A 433 10.43 -2.83 -0.07
CA VAL A 433 9.56 -2.30 -1.12
C VAL A 433 10.30 -1.18 -1.86
N GLU A 434 10.42 -1.28 -3.17
CA GLU A 434 10.95 -0.19 -3.99
C GLU A 434 9.82 0.70 -4.50
N LEU A 435 9.94 2.01 -4.26
CA LEU A 435 9.04 3.03 -4.75
C LEU A 435 9.82 4.01 -5.63
N TRP A 436 9.24 4.39 -6.77
CA TRP A 436 9.85 5.27 -7.75
C TRP A 436 8.96 6.50 -7.99
N GLU A 437 9.57 7.65 -8.32
CA GLU A 437 8.87 8.88 -8.71
C GLU A 437 7.88 8.66 -9.89
N PRO A 438 6.81 9.47 -10.08
CA PRO A 438 6.67 10.89 -9.72
C PRO A 438 6.06 11.21 -8.35
N ASN A 439 5.24 10.34 -7.75
CA ASN A 439 4.68 10.50 -6.39
C ASN A 439 4.17 9.14 -5.91
N GLY A 440 4.85 8.52 -4.94
CA GLY A 440 4.37 7.29 -4.31
C GLY A 440 3.84 7.58 -2.91
N THR A 441 2.60 7.15 -2.66
CA THR A 441 2.02 7.12 -1.31
C THR A 441 2.18 5.71 -0.76
N PHE A 442 2.60 5.57 0.49
CA PHE A 442 2.75 4.29 1.17
C PHE A 442 2.33 4.40 2.64
N SER A 443 1.99 3.26 3.25
CA SER A 443 1.52 3.22 4.63
C SER A 443 2.15 2.06 5.39
N SER A 444 2.08 2.14 6.72
CA SER A 444 2.33 0.97 7.56
C SER A 444 1.33 -0.14 7.27
N ALA A 445 1.73 -1.40 7.52
CA ALA A 445 0.84 -2.54 7.37
C ALA A 445 -0.46 -2.36 8.19
N ASN A 446 -1.59 -2.81 7.64
CA ASN A 446 -2.94 -2.70 8.19
C ASN A 446 -3.54 -1.30 8.31
N TYR A 447 -2.83 -0.21 7.99
CA TYR A 447 -3.38 1.15 8.05
C TYR A 447 -4.74 1.23 7.32
N PRO A 448 -5.81 1.81 7.90
CA PRO A 448 -5.86 2.61 9.14
C PRO A 448 -6.06 1.82 10.44
N GLN A 449 -6.08 0.49 10.38
CA GLN A 449 -6.13 -0.40 11.54
C GLN A 449 -4.72 -0.55 12.16
N ASN A 450 -4.64 -1.21 13.31
CA ASN A 450 -3.38 -1.29 14.03
C ASN A 450 -2.34 -2.12 13.27
N TYR A 451 -1.12 -1.60 13.19
CA TYR A 451 -0.01 -2.33 12.57
C TYR A 451 0.37 -3.58 13.35
N PRO A 452 1.05 -4.56 12.74
CA PRO A 452 1.49 -5.76 13.46
C PRO A 452 2.62 -5.43 14.45
N ASN A 453 2.60 -6.14 15.58
CA ASN A 453 3.71 -6.14 16.53
C ASN A 453 4.91 -6.91 15.92
N ILE A 454 6.13 -6.58 16.37
CA ILE A 454 7.42 -7.18 15.99
C ILE A 454 7.78 -6.96 14.51
N ALA A 455 7.04 -6.11 13.79
CA ALA A 455 7.21 -5.77 12.38
C ALA A 455 8.56 -5.10 12.07
N SER A 456 9.14 -5.35 10.88
CA SER A 456 10.38 -4.73 10.40
C SER A 456 10.33 -4.30 8.92
N CYS A 457 9.46 -3.35 8.57
CA CYS A 457 9.31 -2.90 7.19
C CYS A 457 10.50 -2.07 6.68
N VAL A 458 10.78 -2.16 5.37
CA VAL A 458 11.76 -1.32 4.67
C VAL A 458 11.16 -0.80 3.37
N TRP A 459 11.27 0.50 3.11
CA TRP A 459 10.95 1.12 1.82
C TRP A 459 12.18 1.84 1.26
N TYR A 460 12.47 1.63 -0.02
CA TYR A 460 13.47 2.36 -0.78
C TYR A 460 12.74 3.33 -1.72
N LEU A 461 12.89 4.62 -1.49
CA LEU A 461 12.33 5.69 -2.30
C LEU A 461 13.39 6.15 -3.29
N ASN A 462 13.07 6.11 -4.58
CA ASN A 462 14.01 6.39 -5.65
C ASN A 462 13.49 7.53 -6.54
N ALA A 463 14.35 8.51 -6.80
CA ALA A 463 14.11 9.62 -7.72
C ALA A 463 15.14 9.60 -8.85
N ALA A 464 14.83 10.29 -9.96
CA ALA A 464 15.77 10.42 -11.06
C ALA A 464 17.07 11.10 -10.59
N PRO A 465 18.24 10.70 -11.13
CA PRO A 465 19.52 11.32 -10.77
C PRO A 465 19.49 12.85 -10.88
N GLY A 466 19.95 13.53 -9.83
CA GLY A 466 19.98 15.00 -9.73
C GLY A 466 18.75 15.63 -9.07
N LYS A 467 17.69 14.86 -8.79
CA LYS A 467 16.58 15.27 -7.91
C LYS A 467 16.83 14.81 -6.48
N ASN A 468 16.20 15.48 -5.52
CA ASN A 468 16.11 15.03 -4.13
C ASN A 468 14.65 14.76 -3.75
N ILE A 469 14.45 14.03 -2.64
CA ILE A 469 13.17 13.49 -2.19
C ILE A 469 12.71 14.25 -0.95
N ARG A 470 11.45 14.66 -0.94
CA ARG A 470 10.73 15.13 0.26
C ARG A 470 9.74 14.05 0.68
N LEU A 471 9.88 13.56 1.91
CA LEU A 471 8.95 12.66 2.58
C LEU A 471 8.04 13.46 3.52
N HIS A 472 6.73 13.31 3.35
CA HIS A 472 5.71 13.95 4.16
C HIS A 472 4.78 12.88 4.75
N PHE A 473 4.46 13.00 6.05
CA PHE A 473 3.52 12.11 6.72
C PHE A 473 2.16 12.80 6.84
N GLN A 474 1.18 12.29 6.11
CA GLN A 474 -0.21 12.77 6.18
C GLN A 474 -0.86 12.32 7.50
N TYR A 475 -0.56 11.10 7.93
CA TYR A 475 -1.00 10.55 9.20
C TYR A 475 0.16 9.82 9.87
N PHE A 476 0.32 9.98 11.19
CA PHE A 476 1.32 9.29 11.99
C PHE A 476 0.78 9.06 13.41
N ASN A 477 0.72 7.80 13.82
CA ASN A 477 0.36 7.38 15.17
C ASN A 477 1.00 6.02 15.47
N LEU A 478 2.11 6.04 16.20
CA LEU A 478 2.88 4.89 16.66
C LEU A 478 2.95 4.85 18.18
N GLU A 479 3.29 3.70 18.76
CA GLU A 479 3.62 3.61 20.17
C GLU A 479 4.86 4.46 20.46
N ASN A 480 4.72 5.40 21.38
CA ASN A 480 5.80 6.29 21.78
C ASN A 480 6.97 5.48 22.38
N ILE A 481 8.19 5.74 21.91
CA ILE A 481 9.47 5.15 22.36
C ILE A 481 9.78 3.78 21.78
N TYR A 482 8.78 2.91 21.70
CA TYR A 482 8.98 1.49 21.39
C TYR A 482 8.91 1.20 19.89
N ASP A 483 7.97 1.86 19.18
CA ASP A 483 7.78 1.72 17.75
C ASP A 483 8.34 2.93 17.01
N VAL A 484 9.16 2.68 15.99
CA VAL A 484 10.03 3.71 15.42
C VAL A 484 10.04 3.65 13.90
N VAL A 485 9.89 4.82 13.28
CA VAL A 485 10.22 5.07 11.87
C VAL A 485 11.56 5.77 11.79
N GLU A 486 12.54 5.13 11.16
CA GLU A 486 13.89 5.63 10.92
C GLU A 486 14.05 5.95 9.44
N ILE A 487 14.53 7.14 9.12
CA ILE A 487 14.66 7.64 7.74
C ILE A 487 16.13 7.92 7.47
N ARG A 488 16.64 7.44 6.33
CA ARG A 488 18.03 7.59 5.91
C ARG A 488 18.18 8.14 4.50
N ASP A 489 19.27 8.89 4.28
CA ASP A 489 19.66 9.53 3.02
C ASP A 489 20.56 8.61 2.20
N GLY A 490 19.98 7.98 1.18
CA GLY A 490 20.60 6.94 0.38
C GLY A 490 20.01 5.55 0.62
N ARG A 491 20.61 4.55 -0.02
CA ARG A 491 20.14 3.17 -0.03
C ARG A 491 20.80 2.30 1.05
N GLY A 492 20.00 1.55 1.79
CA GLY A 492 20.46 0.53 2.74
C GLY A 492 20.75 1.06 4.14
N SER A 493 21.28 0.22 5.04
CA SER A 493 21.43 0.55 6.46
C SER A 493 22.66 1.40 6.79
N ASP A 494 23.60 1.53 5.86
CA ASP A 494 24.85 2.27 6.04
C ASP A 494 24.72 3.72 5.55
N SER A 495 23.55 4.07 5.00
CA SER A 495 23.18 5.41 4.58
C SER A 495 23.02 6.36 5.78
N LEU A 496 23.10 7.68 5.55
CA LEU A 496 23.12 8.67 6.63
C LEU A 496 21.74 8.78 7.30
N LEU A 497 21.68 8.69 8.62
CA LEU A 497 20.47 8.91 9.40
C LEU A 497 20.00 10.38 9.26
N LEU A 498 18.77 10.57 8.77
CA LEU A 498 18.12 11.87 8.64
C LEU A 498 17.20 12.18 9.82
N ALA A 499 16.31 11.25 10.14
CA ALA A 499 15.27 11.47 11.14
C ALA A 499 14.81 10.16 11.80
N ILE A 500 14.29 10.30 13.01
CA ILE A 500 13.69 9.21 13.78
C ILE A 500 12.38 9.72 14.38
N TYR A 501 11.27 9.08 14.04
CA TYR A 501 9.92 9.46 14.51
C TYR A 501 9.26 8.33 15.31
N THR A 502 8.54 8.72 16.35
CA THR A 502 7.67 7.85 17.18
C THR A 502 6.51 8.67 17.75
N GLY A 503 5.51 8.02 18.38
CA GLY A 503 4.36 8.71 18.95
C GLY A 503 3.36 9.18 17.89
N SER A 504 2.70 10.29 18.12
CA SER A 504 1.59 10.79 17.28
C SER A 504 1.88 12.14 16.63
N ASN A 505 1.20 12.41 15.51
CA ASN A 505 1.28 13.63 14.70
C ASN A 505 1.11 14.94 15.47
N PRO A 506 1.68 16.06 14.98
CA PRO A 506 2.38 16.23 13.69
C PRO A 506 3.89 15.90 13.75
N VAL A 507 4.43 15.36 12.66
CA VAL A 507 5.88 15.18 12.44
C VAL A 507 6.35 16.07 11.29
N ASP A 508 7.60 16.53 11.35
CA ASP A 508 8.20 17.40 10.33
C ASP A 508 8.48 16.65 9.03
N ASP A 509 8.57 17.40 7.93
CA ASP A 509 8.97 16.85 6.63
C ASP A 509 10.47 16.57 6.57
N VAL A 510 10.84 15.50 5.88
CA VAL A 510 12.24 15.09 5.74
C VAL A 510 12.68 15.22 4.29
N PHE A 511 13.84 15.82 4.09
CA PHE A 511 14.43 16.06 2.77
C PHE A 511 15.73 15.27 2.63
N SER A 512 15.88 14.49 1.56
CA SER A 512 17.15 13.85 1.21
C SER A 512 18.11 14.85 0.55
N THR A 513 19.40 14.57 0.63
CA THR A 513 20.43 15.22 -0.22
C THR A 513 20.75 14.39 -1.45
N THR A 514 20.50 13.08 -1.40
CA THR A 514 20.66 12.15 -2.52
C THR A 514 19.34 11.90 -3.27
N ASN A 515 19.42 11.22 -4.41
CA ASN A 515 18.24 10.79 -5.17
C ASN A 515 17.61 9.49 -4.66
N GLU A 516 18.08 8.96 -3.53
CA GLU A 516 17.56 7.75 -2.87
C GLU A 516 17.27 8.05 -1.40
N MET A 517 16.22 7.47 -0.84
CA MET A 517 15.90 7.59 0.59
C MET A 517 15.40 6.25 1.11
N THR A 518 15.90 5.79 2.25
CA THR A 518 15.45 4.54 2.88
C THR A 518 14.60 4.85 4.10
N VAL A 519 13.44 4.23 4.20
CA VAL A 519 12.54 4.32 5.36
C VAL A 519 12.44 2.94 6.02
N TYR A 520 12.77 2.88 7.30
CA TYR A 520 12.66 1.69 8.14
C TYR A 520 11.54 1.87 9.14
N PHE A 521 10.67 0.88 9.30
CA PHE A 521 9.66 0.85 10.36
C PHE A 521 9.81 -0.41 11.19
N THR A 522 10.13 -0.24 12.47
CA THR A 522 10.33 -1.36 13.41
C THR A 522 9.40 -1.26 14.59
N THR A 523 8.73 -2.35 14.95
CA THR A 523 7.79 -2.41 16.08
C THR A 523 8.17 -3.43 17.14
N ASP A 524 7.67 -3.23 18.36
CA ASP A 524 7.95 -4.07 19.53
C ASP A 524 6.90 -5.19 19.70
N LYS A 525 6.90 -5.92 20.83
CA LYS A 525 6.02 -7.08 21.04
C LYS A 525 4.53 -6.72 21.26
N SER A 526 4.20 -5.45 21.51
CA SER A 526 2.86 -5.00 21.90
C SER A 526 2.62 -3.55 21.48
N GLY A 527 1.55 -2.91 21.99
CA GLY A 527 1.39 -1.46 21.88
C GLY A 527 1.00 -0.89 20.50
N ALA A 528 0.74 -1.75 19.49
CA ALA A 528 0.40 -1.28 18.16
C ALA A 528 -0.77 -0.27 18.10
N MET A 529 -0.50 0.83 17.40
CA MET A 529 -1.42 1.93 17.10
C MET A 529 -1.84 1.92 15.62
N ASN A 530 -2.60 2.91 15.17
CA ASN A 530 -3.14 3.01 13.80
C ASN A 530 -2.08 3.11 12.69
N GLY A 531 -0.82 3.42 13.01
CA GLY A 531 0.26 3.45 12.03
C GLY A 531 0.44 4.79 11.34
N PHE A 532 0.91 4.77 10.09
CA PHE A 532 1.18 5.99 9.33
C PHE A 532 0.77 5.86 7.85
N LEU A 533 0.48 7.02 7.26
CA LEU A 533 0.30 7.23 5.83
C LEU A 533 1.26 8.33 5.39
N ALA A 534 2.17 8.00 4.48
CA ALA A 534 3.21 8.90 4.01
C ALA A 534 3.17 9.03 2.49
N ASN A 535 3.50 10.21 1.98
CA ASN A 535 3.73 10.46 0.58
C ASN A 535 5.15 11.00 0.39
N PHE A 536 5.81 10.55 -0.67
CA PHE A 536 7.05 11.17 -1.09
C PHE A 536 6.89 11.86 -2.44
N THR A 537 7.59 12.97 -2.58
CA THR A 537 7.64 13.81 -3.78
C THR A 537 9.10 13.99 -4.16
N SER A 538 9.40 14.03 -5.46
CA SER A 538 10.75 14.30 -5.96
C SER A 538 10.80 15.65 -6.68
N GLY A 539 11.95 16.31 -6.63
CA GLY A 539 12.15 17.62 -7.24
C GLY A 539 13.59 18.07 -7.20
N TYR A 540 13.85 19.28 -7.68
CA TYR A 540 15.18 19.87 -7.63
C TYR A 540 15.27 20.82 -6.45
N ARG A 541 16.26 20.59 -5.56
CA ARG A 541 16.51 21.45 -4.40
C ARG A 541 15.29 21.57 -3.46
N LEU A 542 14.51 20.49 -3.32
CA LEU A 542 13.40 20.45 -2.37
C LEU A 542 13.93 20.69 -0.95
N GLY A 543 13.23 21.54 -0.19
CA GLY A 543 13.65 21.92 1.16
C GLY A 543 14.77 22.95 1.22
N MET A 544 15.30 23.41 0.08
CA MET A 544 16.20 24.56 0.07
C MET A 544 15.40 25.88 0.13
N PRO A 545 15.79 26.82 1.01
CA PRO A 545 15.14 28.12 1.14
C PRO A 545 15.29 28.96 -0.13
N GLU A 546 14.28 29.78 -0.47
CA GLU A 546 14.35 30.65 -1.64
C GLU A 546 15.60 31.56 -1.59
N PRO A 547 16.28 31.77 -2.73
CA PRO A 547 17.52 32.54 -2.76
C PRO A 547 17.28 33.98 -2.29
N CYS A 548 18.14 34.44 -1.37
CA CYS A 548 18.10 35.81 -0.85
C CYS A 548 18.32 36.85 -1.96
N ASN A 549 17.83 38.07 -1.71
CA ASN A 549 18.04 39.21 -2.61
C ASN A 549 19.55 39.50 -2.80
N VAL A 550 19.93 40.09 -3.93
CA VAL A 550 21.35 40.25 -4.37
C VAL A 550 22.24 41.03 -3.39
N THR A 551 21.65 41.70 -2.42
CA THR A 551 22.32 42.50 -1.37
C THR A 551 22.49 41.76 -0.04
N SER A 552 22.04 40.50 0.05
CA SER A 552 22.01 39.71 1.27
C SER A 552 22.67 38.35 1.07
N PHE A 553 23.32 37.86 2.12
CA PHE A 553 23.88 36.52 2.20
C PHE A 553 22.81 35.55 2.69
N GLN A 554 22.75 34.37 2.05
CA GLN A 554 21.86 33.30 2.45
C GLN A 554 22.59 32.39 3.42
N CYS A 555 22.15 32.39 4.68
CA CYS A 555 22.57 31.42 5.68
C CYS A 555 22.21 30.00 5.22
N GLY A 556 23.00 29.00 5.61
CA GLY A 556 22.68 27.58 5.40
C GLY A 556 21.39 27.14 6.11
N SER A 557 20.99 27.86 7.17
CA SER A 557 19.68 27.76 7.84
C SER A 557 18.52 28.37 7.05
N GLY A 558 18.81 29.12 5.97
CA GLY A 558 17.82 29.76 5.11
C GLY A 558 17.45 31.19 5.44
N GLU A 559 17.98 31.74 6.51
CA GLU A 559 17.80 33.15 6.85
C GLU A 559 18.66 34.03 5.94
N CYS A 560 18.16 35.24 5.65
CA CYS A 560 18.87 36.21 4.83
C CYS A 560 19.45 37.30 5.73
N ILE A 561 20.78 37.36 5.84
CA ILE A 561 21.48 38.43 6.55
C ILE A 561 22.15 39.40 5.57
N PRO A 562 22.32 40.68 5.90
CA PRO A 562 23.10 41.60 5.09
C PRO A 562 24.56 41.15 4.94
N PHE A 563 25.21 41.37 3.78
CA PHE A 563 26.63 41.01 3.58
C PHE A 563 27.64 41.65 4.55
N ILE A 564 27.22 42.66 5.31
CA ILE A 564 28.06 43.30 6.33
C ILE A 564 28.33 42.33 7.49
N HIS A 565 27.36 41.46 7.76
CA HIS A 565 27.32 40.45 8.82
C HIS A 565 27.96 39.12 8.38
N VAL A 566 28.81 39.16 7.35
CA VAL A 566 29.50 37.97 6.84
C VAL A 566 30.98 38.17 7.10
N CYS A 567 31.58 37.26 7.87
CA CYS A 567 32.96 37.35 8.32
C CYS A 567 33.22 38.57 9.20
N ASP A 568 32.32 38.85 10.14
CA ASP A 568 32.42 39.96 11.09
C ASP A 568 32.71 39.51 12.54
N LYS A 569 32.80 38.20 12.77
CA LYS A 569 33.07 37.49 14.04
C LYS A 569 31.87 37.33 14.96
N ASP A 570 30.70 37.81 14.58
CA ASP A 570 29.45 37.54 15.29
C ASP A 570 28.68 36.44 14.55
N ILE A 571 27.96 35.58 15.29
CA ILE A 571 27.10 34.54 14.69
C ILE A 571 25.73 35.17 14.44
N ASP A 572 25.54 35.71 13.25
CA ASP A 572 24.30 36.34 12.80
C ASP A 572 23.39 35.34 12.06
N CYS A 573 23.97 34.31 11.44
CA CYS A 573 23.23 33.14 10.97
C CYS A 573 22.97 32.17 12.14
N LYS A 574 21.74 31.65 12.29
CA LYS A 574 21.43 30.61 13.30
C LYS A 574 22.32 29.37 13.22
N ASP A 575 22.87 29.08 12.05
CA ASP A 575 23.75 27.95 11.79
C ASP A 575 25.24 28.33 11.63
N GLY A 576 25.64 29.58 11.95
CA GLY A 576 27.04 30.05 11.88
C GLY A 576 27.63 30.09 10.47
N SER A 577 26.79 29.97 9.44
CA SER A 577 27.23 29.82 8.06
C SER A 577 27.83 31.11 7.44
N ASP A 578 27.58 32.25 8.06
CA ASP A 578 28.17 33.55 7.81
C ASP A 578 29.68 33.60 8.07
N GLU A 579 30.17 32.85 9.06
CA GLU A 579 31.58 32.85 9.46
C GLU A 579 32.39 31.70 8.83
N GLN A 580 31.73 30.79 8.11
CA GLN A 580 32.32 29.53 7.67
C GLN A 580 33.23 29.61 6.42
N LYS A 581 33.12 30.67 5.60
CA LYS A 581 33.85 30.82 4.30
C LYS A 581 34.67 32.09 4.21
N CYS A 582 35.34 32.42 5.31
CA CYS A 582 36.11 33.65 5.45
C CYS A 582 37.58 33.52 5.03
N VAL A 583 38.05 32.34 4.58
CA VAL A 583 39.45 32.12 4.21
C VAL A 583 39.54 31.46 2.83
N ARG A 584 40.44 31.93 1.96
CA ARG A 584 40.68 31.35 0.63
C ARG A 584 42.16 31.40 0.21
N LEU A 585 42.52 30.59 -0.77
CA LEU A 585 43.79 30.70 -1.51
C LEU A 585 43.59 31.52 -2.79
N PHE A 586 44.42 32.55 -2.97
CA PHE A 586 44.49 33.35 -4.19
C PHE A 586 45.69 32.87 -5.04
N ASN A 587 45.49 32.64 -6.35
CA ASN A 587 46.45 32.20 -7.38
C ASN A 587 46.68 30.71 -7.72
N SER A 588 46.07 29.71 -7.08
CA SER A 588 45.76 28.36 -7.65
C SER A 588 45.19 27.45 -6.56
N SER A 589 44.66 26.29 -6.94
CA SER A 589 44.09 25.27 -6.05
C SER A 589 45.10 24.47 -5.22
N THR A 590 46.42 24.57 -5.48
CA THR A 590 47.46 23.81 -4.76
C THR A 590 48.61 24.65 -4.20
N SER A 591 48.76 25.91 -4.64
CA SER A 591 49.70 26.88 -4.05
C SER A 591 49.21 28.31 -4.28
N GLY A 592 49.15 29.12 -3.22
CA GLY A 592 48.59 30.46 -3.30
C GLY A 592 48.80 31.29 -2.04
N LEU A 593 48.48 32.58 -2.12
CA LEU A 593 48.49 33.50 -0.99
C LEU A 593 47.20 33.33 -0.19
N VAL A 594 47.33 33.17 1.13
CA VAL A 594 46.18 33.04 2.04
C VAL A 594 45.50 34.39 2.20
N GLN A 595 44.20 34.44 1.92
CA GLN A 595 43.39 35.64 2.10
C GLN A 595 42.28 35.40 3.11
N PHE A 596 42.08 36.37 3.99
CA PHE A 596 40.98 36.44 4.95
C PHE A 596 39.97 37.48 4.48
N LYS A 597 38.69 37.12 4.47
CA LYS A 597 37.58 38.03 4.23
C LYS A 597 37.20 38.66 5.55
N MET A 598 37.12 39.99 5.58
CA MET A 598 36.47 40.72 6.67
C MET A 598 35.43 41.63 6.03
N GLN A 599 34.17 41.47 6.44
CA GLN A 599 33.02 42.15 5.83
C GLN A 599 32.98 41.91 4.30
N THR A 600 33.25 42.95 3.50
CA THR A 600 33.18 42.90 2.02
C THR A 600 34.54 42.81 1.31
N LYS A 601 35.66 42.86 2.04
CA LYS A 601 37.01 42.92 1.44
C LYS A 601 37.89 41.74 1.83
N TRP A 602 38.69 41.30 0.86
CA TRP A 602 39.70 40.26 1.05
C TRP A 602 41.05 40.90 1.38
N TYR A 603 41.65 40.48 2.49
CA TYR A 603 42.97 40.89 2.96
C TYR A 603 43.94 39.73 2.82
N THR A 604 45.16 40.02 2.35
CA THR A 604 46.22 39.00 2.27
C THR A 604 46.96 38.94 3.60
N ALA A 605 47.12 37.75 4.17
CA ALA A 605 47.84 37.60 5.43
C ALA A 605 49.34 37.82 5.23
N CYS A 606 49.92 38.70 6.04
CA CYS A 606 51.35 38.94 6.13
C CYS A 606 51.76 38.75 7.59
N ILE A 607 52.69 37.84 7.87
CA ILE A 607 53.17 37.57 9.22
C ILE A 607 54.69 37.35 9.22
N ASP A 608 55.36 37.87 10.24
CA ASP A 608 56.81 37.82 10.35
C ASP A 608 57.34 36.45 10.84
N TYR A 609 56.46 35.60 11.42
CA TYR A 609 56.82 34.27 11.90
C TYR A 609 55.69 33.25 11.66
N TRP A 610 55.92 32.32 10.73
CA TRP A 610 54.96 31.27 10.34
C TRP A 610 55.39 29.92 10.93
N ASN A 611 54.59 29.36 11.87
CA ASN A 611 54.92 28.09 12.54
C ASN A 611 54.06 26.90 12.04
N LYS A 612 54.41 25.68 12.46
CA LYS A 612 53.76 24.44 12.00
C LYS A 612 52.29 24.34 12.44
N ASP A 613 51.96 24.87 13.60
CA ASP A 613 50.58 24.88 14.13
C ASP A 613 49.70 25.89 13.39
N LEU A 614 50.26 27.06 13.04
CA LEU A 614 49.60 28.07 12.20
C LEU A 614 49.35 27.53 10.80
N SER A 615 50.30 26.76 10.25
CA SER A 615 50.14 26.05 8.98
C SER A 615 48.99 25.04 9.05
N LYS A 616 48.95 24.22 10.11
CA LYS A 616 47.92 23.20 10.30
C LYS A 616 46.53 23.83 10.46
N ASN A 617 46.41 24.91 11.23
CA ASN A 617 45.16 25.63 11.42
C ASN A 617 44.70 26.39 10.17
N THR A 618 45.62 26.98 9.41
CA THR A 618 45.29 27.66 8.15
C THR A 618 44.88 26.66 7.08
N CYS A 619 45.57 25.53 6.96
CA CYS A 619 45.18 24.43 6.07
C CYS A 619 43.83 23.83 6.48
N HIS A 620 43.58 23.71 7.78
CA HIS A 620 42.27 23.35 8.30
C HIS A 620 41.26 24.40 7.82
N GLN A 621 41.37 25.70 8.11
CA GLN A 621 40.44 26.74 7.63
C GLN A 621 40.25 26.83 6.10
N LEU A 622 41.21 26.35 5.32
CA LEU A 622 41.11 26.25 3.86
C LEU A 622 40.43 24.96 3.35
N GLY A 623 40.00 24.07 4.24
CA GLY A 623 39.41 22.77 3.91
C GLY A 623 40.42 21.72 3.41
N LEU A 624 41.72 21.97 3.57
CA LEU A 624 42.81 21.09 3.13
C LEU A 624 43.30 20.24 4.30
N GLY A 625 42.42 19.32 4.74
CA GLY A 625 42.62 18.50 5.93
C GLY A 625 42.48 16.99 5.71
N ASN A 626 42.62 16.48 4.48
CA ASN A 626 42.96 15.10 4.08
C ASN A 626 42.63 14.91 2.59
N ALA A 627 43.45 14.15 1.87
CA ALA A 627 43.51 14.12 0.40
C ALA A 627 42.27 13.59 -0.35
N ASN A 628 41.13 13.31 0.31
CA ASN A 628 39.96 12.66 -0.30
C ASN A 628 38.59 13.27 0.09
N ILE A 629 38.53 14.52 0.56
CA ILE A 629 37.25 15.15 0.95
C ILE A 629 37.06 16.48 0.19
N THR A 630 36.07 16.53 -0.71
CA THR A 630 35.61 17.74 -1.42
C THR A 630 34.40 18.39 -0.75
N SER A 631 34.34 18.37 0.58
CA SER A 631 33.26 18.95 1.37
C SER A 631 33.81 20.02 2.32
N THR A 632 33.31 21.24 2.17
CA THR A 632 33.63 22.40 3.00
C THR A 632 32.82 22.36 4.29
N ARG A 633 33.48 22.24 5.44
CA ARG A 633 32.92 22.66 6.73
C ARG A 633 34.04 23.05 7.67
N LEU A 634 34.05 24.30 8.15
CA LEU A 634 35.03 24.72 9.14
C LEU A 634 34.67 25.93 10.00
N ALA A 635 34.80 25.65 11.30
CA ALA A 635 35.20 26.49 12.43
C ALA A 635 34.44 27.79 12.69
N ASP A 636 33.47 27.71 13.60
CA ASP A 636 32.99 28.85 14.36
C ASP A 636 34.12 29.36 15.25
N GLY A 637 34.39 30.65 15.21
CA GLY A 637 35.51 31.34 15.85
C GLY A 637 35.50 31.38 17.38
N ASN A 638 35.02 30.34 18.07
CA ASN A 638 34.94 30.32 19.54
C ASN A 638 35.44 29.04 20.21
N GLY A 639 36.50 28.45 19.63
CA GLY A 639 37.27 27.31 20.16
C GLY A 639 37.39 27.26 21.68
N SER A 640 36.55 26.44 22.33
CA SER A 640 36.40 26.26 23.79
C SER A 640 37.64 25.71 24.54
N PHE A 641 38.81 25.66 23.90
CA PHE A 641 40.06 25.23 24.53
C PHE A 641 41.12 26.32 24.64
N VAL A 642 40.87 27.53 24.18
CA VAL A 642 41.81 28.64 24.37
C VAL A 642 41.12 29.94 24.74
N LYS A 643 41.41 30.47 25.93
CA LYS A 643 41.00 31.83 26.29
C LYS A 643 41.89 32.82 25.55
N LEU A 644 41.32 33.56 24.60
CA LEU A 644 41.98 34.68 23.93
C LEU A 644 41.96 35.88 24.88
N ILE A 645 43.13 36.25 25.42
CA ILE A 645 43.27 37.48 26.21
C ILE A 645 43.95 38.52 25.32
N GLN A 646 43.23 39.59 25.02
CA GLN A 646 43.76 40.75 24.32
C GLN A 646 44.50 41.63 25.34
N GLY A 647 45.81 41.77 25.17
CA GLY A 647 46.58 42.80 25.88
C GLY A 647 46.29 44.18 25.30
N GLU A 648 46.48 45.23 26.11
CA GLU A 648 46.28 46.64 25.70
C GLU A 648 47.13 47.04 24.47
N ASP A 649 48.15 46.25 24.14
CA ASP A 649 49.07 46.45 23.01
C ASP A 649 48.61 45.76 21.70
N GLY A 650 47.43 45.12 21.70
CA GLY A 650 46.91 44.39 20.53
C GLY A 650 47.54 43.01 20.31
N GLN A 651 48.36 42.51 21.25
CA GLN A 651 48.83 41.12 21.25
C GLN A 651 47.79 40.17 21.82
N ILE A 652 47.57 39.06 21.12
CA ILE A 652 46.64 37.99 21.52
C ILE A 652 47.45 36.88 22.19
N THR A 653 47.15 36.61 23.46
CA THR A 653 47.76 35.48 24.20
C THR A 653 46.77 34.33 24.30
N LEU A 654 47.22 33.12 23.95
CA LEU A 654 46.45 31.87 23.91
C LEU A 654 46.61 31.10 25.25
N GLN A 655 45.57 30.96 26.07
CA GLN A 655 45.62 30.20 27.33
C GLN A 655 44.81 28.88 27.26
N PRO A 656 45.40 27.68 27.40
CA PRO A 656 44.69 26.40 27.25
C PRO A 656 43.67 26.17 28.38
N SER A 657 42.46 25.72 28.04
CA SER A 657 41.46 25.29 29.03
C SER A 657 41.93 24.03 29.77
N LYS A 658 41.68 23.97 31.07
CA LYS A 658 42.05 22.82 31.91
C LYS A 658 40.96 21.76 31.77
N CYS A 659 41.32 20.55 31.34
CA CYS A 659 40.45 19.38 31.25
C CYS A 659 41.07 18.19 31.98
N GLY A 660 40.25 17.18 32.31
CA GLY A 660 40.71 15.88 32.78
C GLY A 660 41.40 15.90 34.15
N THR A 661 41.14 16.91 34.97
CA THR A 661 41.70 17.05 36.32
C THR A 661 40.68 16.67 37.40
N ARG A 662 41.13 16.03 38.48
CA ARG A 662 40.32 15.65 39.65
C ARG A 662 40.76 16.49 40.86
N PRO A 663 40.11 17.64 41.16
CA PRO A 663 40.61 18.59 42.16
C PRO A 663 40.61 18.07 43.61
N LEU A 664 39.67 17.18 43.94
CA LEU A 664 39.42 16.72 45.32
C LEU A 664 39.92 15.31 45.63
N TYR A 665 40.45 14.58 44.65
CA TYR A 665 40.76 13.16 44.84
C TYR A 665 42.21 12.95 45.31
N ILE A 666 42.35 12.44 46.55
CA ILE A 666 43.61 12.03 47.16
C ILE A 666 43.41 10.58 47.64
N GLY A 667 43.66 9.57 46.80
CA GLY A 667 43.43 8.17 47.17
C GLY A 667 43.90 7.12 46.17
N SER A 668 44.32 5.95 46.68
CA SER A 668 44.94 4.81 45.98
C SER A 668 43.92 3.81 45.41
N LYS A 669 44.27 3.20 44.26
CA LYS A 669 43.48 2.23 43.49
C LYS A 669 43.06 1.00 44.31
N ILE A 670 41.78 0.63 44.28
CA ILE A 670 41.26 -0.67 44.76
C ILE A 670 40.53 -1.35 43.59
N VAL A 671 40.75 -2.66 43.41
CA VAL A 671 40.28 -3.47 42.29
C VAL A 671 39.01 -4.25 42.71
N GLY A 672 37.97 -4.23 41.87
CA GLY A 672 36.66 -4.85 42.13
C GLY A 672 35.64 -3.82 42.58
N GLY A 673 34.70 -3.47 41.70
CA GLY A 673 33.87 -2.25 41.75
C GLY A 673 33.38 -1.82 43.14
N SER A 674 33.46 -0.51 43.40
CA SER A 674 33.15 0.08 44.71
C SER A 674 32.48 1.44 44.58
N ASP A 675 31.90 1.91 45.68
CA ASP A 675 31.39 3.29 45.81
C ASP A 675 32.51 4.30 45.51
N ALA A 676 32.32 5.12 44.48
CA ALA A 676 33.24 6.18 44.11
C ALA A 676 33.20 7.30 45.15
N SER A 677 34.34 7.85 45.56
CA SER A 677 34.33 8.99 46.48
C SER A 677 33.66 10.25 45.88
N LEU A 678 33.12 11.13 46.74
CA LEU A 678 32.53 12.39 46.31
C LEU A 678 33.55 13.24 45.51
N GLY A 679 33.20 13.64 44.28
CA GLY A 679 34.10 14.39 43.39
C GLY A 679 35.17 13.54 42.70
N ALA A 680 35.09 12.21 42.78
CA ALA A 680 35.99 11.32 42.05
C ALA A 680 35.97 11.58 40.53
N TRP A 681 34.78 11.69 39.94
CA TRP A 681 34.60 11.81 38.50
C TRP A 681 33.80 13.08 38.15
N PRO A 682 34.44 14.26 38.15
CA PRO A 682 33.73 15.55 38.07
C PRO A 682 33.10 15.86 36.70
N TRP A 683 33.40 15.06 35.67
CA TRP A 683 32.78 15.16 34.34
C TRP A 683 31.59 14.24 34.14
N ILE A 684 31.29 13.34 35.09
CA ILE A 684 30.18 12.40 34.91
C ILE A 684 28.84 13.10 35.07
N VAL A 685 27.91 12.77 34.18
CA VAL A 685 26.58 13.38 34.11
C VAL A 685 25.53 12.29 34.11
N SER A 686 24.44 12.51 34.85
CA SER A 686 23.28 11.63 34.85
C SER A 686 22.17 12.24 34.00
N LEU A 687 21.72 11.52 32.97
CA LEU A 687 20.67 11.94 32.06
C LEU A 687 19.31 11.41 32.51
N TYR A 688 18.35 12.33 32.61
CA TYR A 688 16.97 12.05 32.97
C TYR A 688 16.05 12.34 31.78
N PHE A 689 15.16 11.40 31.50
CA PHE A 689 14.07 11.54 30.55
C PHE A 689 12.74 11.40 31.31
N ASN A 690 11.87 12.41 31.24
CA ASN A 690 10.60 12.44 31.99
C ASN A 690 10.78 12.10 33.49
N GLU A 691 11.76 12.74 34.15
CA GLU A 691 12.15 12.52 35.56
C GLU A 691 12.69 11.13 35.91
N ARG A 692 12.92 10.25 34.93
CA ARG A 692 13.55 8.95 35.13
C ARG A 692 14.99 8.93 34.64
N GLN A 693 15.91 8.53 35.50
CA GLN A 693 17.31 8.30 35.11
C GLN A 693 17.36 7.21 34.03
N THR A 694 17.98 7.53 32.90
CA THR A 694 17.98 6.66 31.71
C THR A 694 19.40 6.25 31.32
N CYS A 695 20.33 7.20 31.26
CA CYS A 695 21.70 6.97 30.81
C CYS A 695 22.71 7.86 31.56
N GLY A 696 23.99 7.53 31.43
CA GLY A 696 25.11 8.41 31.75
C GLY A 696 25.50 9.32 30.57
N ALA A 697 26.34 10.30 30.86
CA ALA A 697 26.97 11.17 29.88
C ALA A 697 28.29 11.73 30.45
N SER A 698 29.07 12.37 29.60
CA SER A 698 30.36 12.98 29.93
C SER A 698 30.37 14.45 29.54
N LEU A 699 30.71 15.33 30.48
CA LEU A 699 30.89 16.76 30.24
C LEU A 699 32.21 16.99 29.49
N VAL A 700 32.16 17.54 28.28
CA VAL A 700 33.36 17.84 27.46
C VAL A 700 33.68 19.32 27.41
N THR A 701 32.68 20.20 27.52
CA THR A 701 32.85 21.66 27.66
C THR A 701 31.90 22.21 28.73
N SER A 702 31.80 23.53 28.91
CA SER A 702 30.80 24.12 29.81
C SER A 702 29.35 23.95 29.34
N GLU A 703 29.12 23.56 28.08
CA GLU A 703 27.78 23.49 27.47
C GLU A 703 27.51 22.21 26.68
N TRP A 704 28.53 21.40 26.37
CA TRP A 704 28.37 20.17 25.59
C TRP A 704 28.61 18.91 26.40
N LEU A 705 27.73 17.93 26.19
CA LEU A 705 27.80 16.57 26.73
C LEU A 705 27.97 15.55 25.61
N VAL A 706 28.79 14.54 25.86
CA VAL A 706 28.88 13.32 25.03
C VAL A 706 28.11 12.18 25.73
N SER A 707 27.30 11.44 24.98
CA SER A 707 26.60 10.24 25.47
C SER A 707 26.43 9.23 24.32
N ALA A 708 25.62 8.18 24.52
CA ALA A 708 25.36 7.14 23.52
C ALA A 708 24.04 7.39 22.74
N ALA A 709 24.00 7.02 21.46
CA ALA A 709 22.85 7.25 20.58
C ALA A 709 21.65 6.38 20.92
N HIS A 710 21.86 5.15 21.36
CA HIS A 710 20.78 4.29 21.82
C HIS A 710 20.04 4.84 23.06
N CYS A 711 20.61 5.81 23.78
CA CYS A 711 19.94 6.47 24.90
C CYS A 711 18.79 7.36 24.43
N VAL A 712 18.93 8.01 23.28
CA VAL A 712 17.91 8.91 22.70
C VAL A 712 17.13 8.28 21.56
N TYR A 713 17.67 7.24 20.91
CA TYR A 713 16.99 6.55 19.81
C TYR A 713 15.59 6.09 20.22
N GLY A 714 14.58 6.47 19.45
CA GLY A 714 13.18 6.19 19.73
C GLY A 714 12.57 7.07 20.82
N ARG A 715 13.33 7.69 21.73
CA ARG A 715 12.77 8.56 22.79
C ARG A 715 12.55 9.99 22.32
N ASN A 716 11.74 10.16 21.26
CA ASN A 716 11.32 11.41 20.58
C ASN A 716 12.24 12.62 20.89
N MET A 717 12.97 13.12 19.88
CA MET A 717 14.05 14.13 19.99
C MET A 717 13.63 15.52 20.52
N ILE A 718 12.53 15.63 21.27
CA ILE A 718 12.08 16.84 21.93
C ILE A 718 13.03 17.13 23.11
N PRO A 719 13.91 18.15 23.00
CA PRO A 719 14.94 18.41 24.00
C PRO A 719 14.36 18.75 25.37
N SER A 720 13.14 19.30 25.42
CA SER A 720 12.45 19.69 26.66
C SER A 720 12.19 18.56 27.64
N ASN A 721 12.15 17.30 27.17
CA ASN A 721 11.92 16.13 28.02
C ASN A 721 13.20 15.62 28.70
N TRP A 722 14.35 16.17 28.30
CA TRP A 722 15.67 15.76 28.78
C TRP A 722 16.25 16.76 29.78
N LYS A 723 16.84 16.22 30.86
CA LYS A 723 17.56 16.98 31.88
C LYS A 723 18.89 16.32 32.19
N ALA A 724 19.94 17.13 32.30
CA ALA A 724 21.27 16.71 32.72
C ALA A 724 21.50 17.13 34.18
N ARG A 725 21.84 16.17 35.05
CA ARG A 725 22.28 16.42 36.43
C ARG A 725 23.78 16.22 36.53
N ILE A 726 24.50 17.26 36.93
CA ILE A 726 25.96 17.35 36.92
C ILE A 726 26.44 17.58 38.36
N GLY A 727 27.57 16.98 38.75
CA GLY A 727 28.06 17.00 40.14
C GLY A 727 27.26 16.12 41.09
N LEU A 728 26.42 15.22 40.55
CA LEU A 728 25.66 14.23 41.31
C LEU A 728 26.60 13.13 41.83
N HIS A 729 26.42 12.72 43.08
CA HIS A 729 27.15 11.58 43.66
C HIS A 729 26.19 10.53 44.23
N SER A 730 25.15 10.96 44.96
CA SER A 730 24.09 10.08 45.43
C SER A 730 22.71 10.51 44.95
N ASN A 731 21.92 9.54 44.48
CA ASN A 731 20.53 9.70 44.06
C ASN A 731 19.56 10.00 45.23
N LEU A 732 19.97 9.77 46.48
CA LEU A 732 19.15 10.04 47.67
C LEU A 732 19.20 11.51 48.10
N ASN A 733 20.28 12.23 47.79
CA ASN A 733 20.55 13.58 48.26
C ASN A 733 20.66 14.57 47.07
N VAL A 734 19.59 14.68 46.28
CA VAL A 734 19.55 15.50 45.05
C VAL A 734 19.55 17.02 45.33
N THR A 735 19.40 17.44 46.59
CA THR A 735 19.33 18.85 47.02
C THR A 735 20.68 19.47 47.40
N GLN A 736 21.79 18.76 47.22
CA GLN A 736 23.11 19.28 47.56
C GLN A 736 23.51 20.46 46.66
N PRO A 737 24.15 21.52 47.20
CA PRO A 737 24.42 22.76 46.47
C PRO A 737 25.38 22.61 45.29
N GLN A 738 26.23 21.57 45.30
CA GLN A 738 27.13 21.26 44.18
C GLN A 738 26.42 20.64 42.96
N ILE A 739 25.16 20.18 43.10
CA ILE A 739 24.42 19.54 42.02
C ILE A 739 23.81 20.61 41.13
N VAL A 740 24.14 20.56 39.84
CA VAL A 740 23.61 21.48 38.84
C VAL A 740 22.70 20.71 37.90
N THR A 741 21.43 21.10 37.81
CA THR A 741 20.50 20.58 36.81
C THR A 741 20.42 21.57 35.63
N ARG A 742 20.52 21.04 34.41
CA ARG A 742 20.39 21.81 33.16
C ARG A 742 19.40 21.14 32.21
N GLN A 743 18.66 21.98 31.51
CA GLN A 743 17.81 21.56 30.40
C GLN A 743 18.66 21.37 29.15
N ILE A 744 18.25 20.44 28.30
CA ILE A 744 18.84 20.22 26.98
C ILE A 744 17.96 20.95 25.96
N ASP A 745 18.57 21.70 25.06
CA ASP A 745 17.88 22.43 23.97
C ASP A 745 18.25 21.89 22.58
N GLN A 746 19.33 21.11 22.47
CA GLN A 746 19.72 20.44 21.23
C GLN A 746 20.26 19.03 21.50
N ILE A 747 19.86 18.07 20.67
CA ILE A 747 20.36 16.70 20.66
C ILE A 747 20.82 16.40 19.24
N VAL A 748 22.08 15.99 19.08
CA VAL A 748 22.67 15.66 17.78
C VAL A 748 23.16 14.22 17.80
N ILE A 749 22.47 13.37 17.04
CA ILE A 749 22.87 11.97 16.85
C ILE A 749 23.91 11.90 15.75
N ASN A 750 24.94 11.07 15.91
CA ASN A 750 25.87 10.83 14.82
C ASN A 750 25.12 10.27 13.57
N PRO A 751 25.24 10.91 12.39
CA PRO A 751 24.52 10.46 11.19
C PRO A 751 24.84 9.03 10.75
N HIS A 752 25.99 8.48 11.13
CA HIS A 752 26.37 7.10 10.83
C HIS A 752 25.87 6.09 11.86
N TYR A 753 25.13 6.52 12.89
CA TYR A 753 24.60 5.62 13.90
C TYR A 753 23.69 4.56 13.28
N ASN A 754 23.96 3.29 13.58
CA ASN A 754 23.16 2.16 13.14
C ASN A 754 22.75 1.31 14.35
N LYS A 755 21.45 1.29 14.66
CA LYS A 755 20.90 0.58 15.81
C LYS A 755 21.13 -0.94 15.76
N ARG A 756 21.25 -1.54 14.57
CA ARG A 756 21.39 -2.99 14.38
C ARG A 756 22.81 -3.43 14.64
N THR A 757 23.77 -2.76 14.01
CA THR A 757 25.21 -3.06 14.19
C THR A 757 25.78 -2.46 15.46
N LYS A 758 25.09 -1.47 16.07
CA LYS A 758 25.57 -0.62 17.18
C LYS A 758 26.76 0.25 16.80
N ASP A 759 27.06 0.37 15.51
CA ASP A 759 28.14 1.22 15.05
C ASP A 759 27.81 2.70 15.22
N SER A 760 28.83 3.51 15.51
CA SER A 760 28.70 4.97 15.68
C SER A 760 27.67 5.40 16.74
N ASP A 761 27.58 4.64 17.84
CA ASP A 761 26.64 4.84 18.95
C ASP A 761 26.99 6.03 19.86
N ILE A 762 27.08 7.22 19.27
CA ILE A 762 27.52 8.44 19.96
C ILE A 762 26.60 9.62 19.64
N ILE A 763 26.37 10.47 20.66
CA ILE A 763 25.58 11.69 20.54
C ILE A 763 26.25 12.87 21.23
N MET A 764 25.89 14.06 20.77
CA MET A 764 26.14 15.33 21.43
C MET A 764 24.83 15.90 21.97
N MET A 765 24.86 16.42 23.20
CA MET A 765 23.73 17.15 23.79
C MET A 765 24.20 18.52 24.26
N HIS A 766 23.50 19.57 23.82
CA HIS A 766 23.76 20.94 24.22
C HIS A 766 22.94 21.31 25.45
N LEU A 767 23.58 22.03 26.38
CA LEU A 767 22.96 22.56 27.58
C LEU A 767 22.44 23.97 27.29
N LYS A 768 21.15 24.20 27.53
CA LYS A 768 20.51 25.51 27.37
C LYS A 768 21.20 26.65 28.12
N VAL A 769 21.86 26.33 29.23
CA VAL A 769 22.63 27.28 30.04
C VAL A 769 23.96 26.64 30.43
N LYS A 770 25.05 27.33 30.11
CA LYS A 770 26.41 26.90 30.48
C LYS A 770 26.56 26.61 31.98
N VAL A 771 27.48 25.72 32.29
CA VAL A 771 27.80 25.28 33.64
C VAL A 771 29.12 25.92 34.08
N ASN A 772 29.17 26.37 35.33
CA ASN A 772 30.39 26.89 35.92
C ASN A 772 31.21 25.73 36.50
N PHE A 773 32.48 25.67 36.13
CA PHE A 773 33.38 24.66 36.67
C PHE A 773 33.63 24.90 38.16
N SER A 774 33.64 23.81 38.90
CA SER A 774 33.86 23.75 40.35
C SER A 774 34.72 22.54 40.68
N ASP A 775 35.02 22.33 41.95
CA ASP A 775 35.77 21.14 42.38
C ASP A 775 35.04 19.81 42.09
N TYR A 776 33.71 19.86 41.90
CA TYR A 776 32.85 18.72 41.58
C TYR A 776 32.41 18.67 40.11
N ILE A 777 32.69 19.73 39.33
CA ILE A 777 32.27 19.87 37.93
C ILE A 777 33.46 20.32 37.10
N GLN A 778 34.00 19.43 36.28
CA GLN A 778 35.12 19.68 35.39
C GLN A 778 34.89 18.93 34.07
N PRO A 779 35.41 19.41 32.93
CA PRO A 779 35.32 18.67 31.68
C PRO A 779 36.37 17.56 31.59
N VAL A 780 36.05 16.46 30.91
CA VAL A 780 37.01 15.41 30.55
C VAL A 780 37.81 15.82 29.31
N CYS A 781 39.07 15.38 29.18
CA CYS A 781 39.82 15.63 27.94
C CYS A 781 39.37 14.68 26.83
N LEU A 782 39.32 15.18 25.60
CA LEU A 782 39.20 14.35 24.41
C LEU A 782 40.59 13.92 23.94
N PRO A 783 40.76 12.69 23.47
CA PRO A 783 42.02 12.24 22.89
C PRO A 783 42.27 12.91 21.52
N GLU A 784 43.51 12.94 21.07
CA GLU A 784 43.82 13.30 19.68
C GLU A 784 43.58 12.13 18.72
N ILE A 785 43.43 12.41 17.43
CA ILE A 785 43.10 11.41 16.39
C ILE A 785 44.16 10.30 16.31
N ASP A 786 45.43 10.69 16.47
CA ASP A 786 46.61 9.83 16.44
C ASP A 786 47.03 9.31 17.82
N GLN A 787 46.29 9.67 18.87
CA GLN A 787 46.55 9.20 20.23
C GLN A 787 46.03 7.76 20.38
N GLU A 788 46.95 6.80 20.47
CA GLU A 788 46.60 5.39 20.64
C GLU A 788 46.59 4.95 22.10
N PHE A 789 45.59 4.14 22.43
CA PHE A 789 45.47 3.44 23.71
C PHE A 789 45.59 1.93 23.44
N SER A 790 46.75 1.36 23.75
CA SER A 790 47.04 -0.06 23.49
C SER A 790 46.19 -1.00 24.34
N ALA A 791 45.90 -2.18 23.80
CA ALA A 791 45.29 -3.26 24.57
C ALA A 791 46.14 -3.61 25.80
N GLY A 792 45.49 -3.89 26.93
CA GLY A 792 46.11 -4.17 28.23
C GLY A 792 46.29 -2.94 29.13
N ILE A 793 46.07 -1.72 28.64
CA ILE A 793 46.02 -0.53 29.50
C ILE A 793 44.77 -0.60 30.38
N ASN A 794 44.96 -0.41 31.68
CA ASN A 794 43.85 -0.29 32.62
C ASN A 794 43.21 1.09 32.54
N CYS A 795 41.90 1.10 32.36
CA CYS A 795 41.06 2.29 32.29
C CYS A 795 39.94 2.20 33.32
N SER A 796 39.40 3.34 33.71
CA SER A 796 38.33 3.44 34.69
C SER A 796 36.98 3.64 34.01
N ILE A 797 35.96 2.98 34.53
CA ILE A 797 34.55 3.19 34.20
C ILE A 797 33.82 3.69 35.44
N ALA A 798 32.80 4.51 35.25
CA ALA A 798 31.98 5.01 36.34
C ALA A 798 30.52 5.20 35.90
N GLY A 799 29.59 4.94 36.81
CA GLY A 799 28.17 5.10 36.53
C GLY A 799 27.25 4.65 37.68
N TRP A 800 25.95 4.76 37.42
CA TRP A 800 24.87 4.37 38.35
C TRP A 800 24.05 3.21 37.79
N GLY A 801 24.60 2.46 36.83
CA GLY A 801 23.99 1.25 36.31
C GLY A 801 23.94 0.15 37.37
N ARG A 802 23.15 -0.88 37.08
CA ARG A 802 22.93 -1.99 38.01
C ARG A 802 24.27 -2.68 38.33
N THR A 803 24.49 -2.99 39.61
CA THR A 803 25.70 -3.70 40.04
C THR A 803 25.68 -5.18 39.66
N GLU A 804 24.51 -5.71 39.31
CA GLU A 804 24.31 -7.08 38.81
C GLU A 804 23.22 -7.07 37.72
N SER A 805 23.22 -8.04 36.80
CA SER A 805 22.29 -8.08 35.64
C SER A 805 20.80 -7.98 36.01
N GLN A 806 20.40 -8.40 37.22
CA GLN A 806 19.05 -8.17 37.77
C GLN A 806 19.06 -7.48 39.15
N GLY A 807 20.19 -6.91 39.54
CA GLY A 807 20.38 -6.25 40.83
C GLY A 807 19.72 -4.87 40.94
N PRO A 808 19.68 -4.29 42.15
CA PRO A 808 19.18 -2.95 42.38
C PRO A 808 20.09 -1.90 41.72
N ILE A 809 19.51 -0.73 41.42
CA ILE A 809 20.25 0.45 40.97
C ILE A 809 20.98 1.04 42.18
N PRO A 810 22.31 1.20 42.15
CA PRO A 810 23.05 1.74 43.27
C PRO A 810 22.69 3.21 43.50
N ASN A 811 22.51 3.58 44.77
CA ASN A 811 22.20 4.96 45.17
C ASN A 811 23.42 5.87 45.11
N ILE A 812 24.62 5.30 45.09
CA ILE A 812 25.92 5.99 45.08
C ILE A 812 26.61 5.66 43.76
N LEU A 813 27.30 6.65 43.19
CA LEU A 813 28.10 6.47 41.98
C LEU A 813 29.11 5.33 42.18
N GLN A 814 29.15 4.37 41.26
CA GLN A 814 30.11 3.27 41.28
C GLN A 814 31.31 3.59 40.39
N GLU A 815 32.48 3.06 40.74
CA GLU A 815 33.68 3.07 39.90
C GLU A 815 34.32 1.68 39.82
N ALA A 816 34.91 1.36 38.67
CA ALA A 816 35.69 0.14 38.48
C ALA A 816 36.83 0.35 37.48
N GLU A 817 37.86 -0.51 37.57
CA GLU A 817 39.00 -0.53 36.65
C GLU A 817 38.92 -1.77 35.75
N ILE A 818 39.09 -1.58 34.44
CA ILE A 818 39.04 -2.63 33.42
C ILE A 818 40.18 -2.47 32.41
N PRO A 819 40.82 -3.56 31.96
CA PRO A 819 41.82 -3.49 30.91
C PRO A 819 41.18 -3.40 29.53
N LEU A 820 41.77 -2.63 28.62
CA LEU A 820 41.38 -2.62 27.21
C LEU A 820 41.71 -3.95 26.53
N ILE A 821 40.82 -4.41 25.66
CA ILE A 821 40.96 -5.64 24.88
C ILE A 821 41.09 -5.26 23.40
N SER A 822 42.01 -5.91 22.69
CA SER A 822 42.17 -5.73 21.25
C SER A 822 40.91 -6.16 20.49
N ASN A 823 40.53 -5.45 19.42
CA ASN A 823 39.34 -5.76 18.63
C ASN A 823 39.32 -7.20 18.10
N GLN A 824 40.46 -7.77 17.67
CA GLN A 824 40.54 -9.17 17.23
C GLN A 824 40.10 -10.15 18.31
N LYS A 825 40.59 -9.96 19.54
CA LYS A 825 40.22 -10.79 20.70
C LYS A 825 38.78 -10.55 21.14
N CYS A 826 38.32 -9.29 21.10
CA CYS A 826 36.93 -8.98 21.40
C CYS A 826 35.97 -9.65 20.41
N GLN A 827 36.30 -9.66 19.12
CA GLN A 827 35.53 -10.34 18.08
C GLN A 827 35.47 -11.86 18.30
N GLN A 828 36.56 -12.48 18.76
CA GLN A 828 36.57 -13.91 19.13
C GLN A 828 35.69 -14.20 20.35
N GLN A 829 35.65 -13.26 21.30
CA GLN A 829 34.83 -13.35 22.51
C GLN A 829 33.36 -12.99 22.28
N MET A 830 33.04 -12.26 21.20
CA MET A 830 31.71 -11.77 20.86
C MET A 830 31.34 -12.12 19.41
N PRO A 831 31.25 -13.41 19.03
CA PRO A 831 30.94 -13.82 17.66
C PRO A 831 29.52 -13.43 17.19
N GLU A 832 28.62 -13.08 18.11
CA GLU A 832 27.25 -12.64 17.80
C GLU A 832 27.18 -11.21 17.26
N TYR A 833 28.24 -10.42 17.46
CA TYR A 833 28.32 -9.02 17.05
C TYR A 833 29.48 -8.82 16.07
N ASN A 834 29.34 -7.84 15.18
CA ASN A 834 30.42 -7.40 14.31
C ASN A 834 31.15 -6.20 14.94
N ILE A 835 32.31 -6.45 15.54
CA ILE A 835 33.12 -5.44 16.22
C ILE A 835 33.91 -4.62 15.19
N THR A 836 33.50 -3.37 14.98
CA THR A 836 34.09 -2.48 13.98
C THR A 836 35.32 -1.73 14.54
N ASP A 837 36.02 -0.99 13.66
CA ASP A 837 37.13 -0.11 14.06
C ASP A 837 36.69 1.12 14.86
N ASN A 838 35.39 1.42 14.87
CA ASN A 838 34.76 2.48 15.65
C ASN A 838 34.41 2.03 17.08
N MET A 839 34.68 0.76 17.41
CA MET A 839 34.44 0.18 18.73
C MET A 839 35.75 -0.16 19.43
N VAL A 840 35.71 -0.15 20.77
CA VAL A 840 36.77 -0.63 21.65
C VAL A 840 36.14 -1.46 22.76
N CYS A 841 36.80 -2.53 23.16
CA CYS A 841 36.30 -3.40 24.22
C CYS A 841 37.16 -3.29 25.47
N GLY A 842 36.55 -3.50 26.63
CA GLY A 842 37.27 -3.51 27.89
C GLY A 842 36.61 -4.42 28.91
N GLY A 843 37.42 -5.13 29.67
CA GLY A 843 36.95 -6.10 30.66
C GLY A 843 37.95 -7.21 30.93
N TYR A 844 37.62 -8.06 31.89
CA TYR A 844 38.45 -9.21 32.24
C TYR A 844 37.93 -10.50 31.58
N GLU A 845 38.83 -11.41 31.21
CA GLU A 845 38.44 -12.70 30.61
C GLU A 845 37.61 -13.56 31.55
N GLN A 846 37.93 -13.55 32.85
CA GLN A 846 37.15 -14.24 33.87
C GLN A 846 35.79 -13.58 34.15
N GLY A 847 35.51 -12.41 33.56
CA GLY A 847 34.33 -11.61 33.88
C GLY A 847 34.43 -10.96 35.27
N GLY A 848 33.28 -10.77 35.91
CA GLY A 848 33.16 -10.22 37.27
C GLY A 848 33.08 -8.70 37.36
N ILE A 849 33.83 -7.97 36.52
CA ILE A 849 33.81 -6.49 36.48
C ILE A 849 33.47 -6.02 35.08
N ASP A 850 32.40 -5.25 34.94
CA ASP A 850 31.88 -4.75 33.66
C ASP A 850 30.91 -3.58 33.89
N THR A 851 30.59 -2.83 32.83
CA THR A 851 29.45 -1.90 32.82
C THR A 851 28.14 -2.64 32.64
N CYS A 852 27.03 -2.11 33.15
CA CYS A 852 25.73 -2.77 33.06
C CYS A 852 24.58 -1.81 32.70
N GLN A 853 23.33 -2.30 32.71
CA GLN A 853 22.19 -1.48 32.31
C GLN A 853 22.06 -0.25 33.22
N GLY A 854 22.04 0.94 32.59
CA GLY A 854 22.03 2.24 33.25
C GLY A 854 23.37 2.99 33.19
N ASP A 855 24.46 2.32 32.82
CA ASP A 855 25.77 2.94 32.56
C ASP A 855 25.95 3.41 31.11
N SER A 856 25.01 3.04 30.23
CA SER A 856 24.97 3.46 28.83
C SER A 856 25.21 4.96 28.66
N GLY A 857 26.08 5.35 27.74
CA GLY A 857 26.49 6.74 27.53
C GLY A 857 27.52 7.26 28.55
N GLY A 858 27.82 6.50 29.60
CA GLY A 858 28.84 6.81 30.60
C GLY A 858 30.28 6.72 30.06
N PRO A 859 31.25 7.29 30.79
CA PRO A 859 32.63 7.39 30.32
C PRO A 859 33.47 6.13 30.59
N LEU A 860 34.23 5.69 29.58
CA LEU A 860 35.44 4.87 29.72
C LEU A 860 36.66 5.78 29.62
N MET A 861 37.44 5.84 30.69
CA MET A 861 38.45 6.87 30.88
C MET A 861 39.82 6.25 31.13
N CYS A 862 40.82 6.68 30.36
CA CYS A 862 42.20 6.24 30.59
C CYS A 862 43.05 7.42 31.05
N GLN A 863 43.95 7.16 31.99
CA GLN A 863 44.85 8.18 32.50
C GLN A 863 46.16 8.18 31.69
N GLN A 864 46.56 9.35 31.20
CA GLN A 864 47.87 9.56 30.58
C GLN A 864 48.53 10.79 31.18
N GLY A 865 49.67 10.60 31.85
CA GLY A 865 50.29 11.64 32.67
C GLY A 865 49.39 12.07 33.83
N SER A 866 49.18 13.38 33.99
CA SER A 866 48.33 13.95 35.05
C SER A 866 46.88 14.21 34.64
N ARG A 867 46.46 13.76 33.44
CA ARG A 867 45.13 14.04 32.87
C ARG A 867 44.39 12.75 32.52
N TRP A 868 43.07 12.83 32.58
CA TRP A 868 42.14 11.78 32.18
C TRP A 868 41.52 12.09 30.83
N PHE A 869 41.51 11.09 29.95
CA PHE A 869 40.98 11.17 28.60
C PHE A 869 39.76 10.27 28.46
N LEU A 870 38.73 10.75 27.76
CA LEU A 870 37.56 9.98 27.38
C LEU A 870 37.94 9.08 26.20
N VAL A 871 38.22 7.80 26.48
CA VAL A 871 38.66 6.84 25.46
C VAL A 871 37.48 6.09 24.86
N GLY A 872 36.42 5.89 25.65
CA GLY A 872 35.19 5.34 25.12
C GLY A 872 33.91 5.82 25.79
N VAL A 873 32.81 5.51 25.12
CA VAL A 873 31.44 5.74 25.61
C VAL A 873 30.74 4.40 25.72
N THR A 874 30.18 4.08 26.89
CA THR A 874 29.52 2.79 27.14
C THR A 874 28.35 2.57 26.17
N SER A 875 28.40 1.47 25.40
CA SER A 875 27.45 1.21 24.32
C SER A 875 26.62 -0.05 24.57
N PHE A 876 27.22 -1.25 24.53
CA PHE A 876 26.50 -2.51 24.70
C PHE A 876 27.38 -3.64 25.26
N GLY A 877 26.75 -4.76 25.64
CA GLY A 877 27.40 -5.97 26.13
C GLY A 877 26.46 -7.18 26.09
N TYR A 878 27.01 -8.40 26.18
CA TYR A 878 26.22 -9.63 26.29
C TYR A 878 26.05 -10.00 27.77
N GLY A 879 24.90 -9.63 28.35
CA GLY A 879 24.74 -9.63 29.80
C GLY A 879 25.62 -8.57 30.45
N CYS A 880 25.95 -8.76 31.74
CA CYS A 880 26.95 -7.94 32.43
C CYS A 880 27.92 -8.85 33.17
N ALA A 881 29.21 -8.55 33.10
CA ALA A 881 30.27 -9.18 33.89
C ALA A 881 30.39 -10.70 33.69
N GLN A 882 30.03 -11.21 32.51
CA GLN A 882 30.15 -12.63 32.19
C GLN A 882 31.58 -13.00 31.74
N PRO A 883 32.06 -14.23 32.04
CA PRO A 883 33.34 -14.70 31.52
C PRO A 883 33.37 -14.68 29.99
N ASN A 884 34.48 -14.21 29.42
CA ASN A 884 34.72 -14.06 27.98
C ASN A 884 33.68 -13.20 27.24
N ARG A 885 32.98 -12.29 27.93
CA ARG A 885 32.01 -11.37 27.35
C ARG A 885 32.30 -9.95 27.84
N PRO A 886 33.27 -9.24 27.24
CA PRO A 886 33.62 -7.89 27.67
C PRO A 886 32.55 -6.88 27.27
N GLY A 887 32.51 -5.74 27.98
CA GLY A 887 31.75 -4.57 27.57
C GLY A 887 32.32 -3.93 26.30
N VAL A 888 31.43 -3.43 25.45
CA VAL A 888 31.78 -2.75 24.20
C VAL A 888 31.44 -1.26 24.32
N TYR A 889 32.40 -0.44 23.93
CA TYR A 889 32.36 1.01 24.02
C TYR A 889 32.61 1.61 22.65
N VAL A 890 32.04 2.79 22.39
CA VAL A 890 32.42 3.59 21.21
C VAL A 890 33.86 4.05 21.38
N LYS A 891 34.69 3.93 20.35
CA LYS A 891 36.09 4.37 20.36
C LYS A 891 36.17 5.87 20.04
N VAL A 892 36.32 6.70 21.06
CA VAL A 892 36.22 8.17 20.95
C VAL A 892 37.28 8.78 20.04
N THR A 893 38.46 8.16 19.89
CA THR A 893 39.49 8.62 18.95
C THR A 893 39.01 8.64 17.50
N LYS A 894 38.05 7.78 17.12
CA LYS A 894 37.44 7.78 15.79
C LYS A 894 36.39 8.87 15.59
N PHE A 895 35.85 9.40 16.67
CA PHE A 895 34.80 10.43 16.65
C PHE A 895 35.28 11.79 17.14
N THR A 896 36.58 11.94 17.39
CA THR A 896 37.15 13.17 17.96
C THR A 896 36.86 14.38 17.08
N ASP A 897 37.04 14.27 15.77
CA ASP A 897 36.74 15.36 14.83
C ASP A 897 35.25 15.70 14.82
N TRP A 898 34.40 14.69 14.88
CA TRP A 898 32.95 14.87 14.93
C TRP A 898 32.50 15.55 16.23
N ILE A 899 33.03 15.15 17.39
CA ILE A 899 32.74 15.78 18.69
C ILE A 899 33.25 17.24 18.69
N LYS A 900 34.44 17.46 18.11
CA LYS A 900 35.05 18.78 17.97
C LYS A 900 34.23 19.73 17.09
N LEU A 901 33.32 19.26 16.22
CA LEU A 901 32.41 20.14 15.47
C LEU A 901 31.43 20.93 16.36
N PHE A 902 31.16 20.45 17.57
CA PHE A 902 30.21 21.07 18.51
C PHE A 902 30.94 21.67 19.71
N ALA A 903 31.95 20.95 20.19
CA ALA A 903 32.70 21.32 21.39
C ALA A 903 33.85 22.31 21.13
N LEU A 904 34.07 22.78 19.89
CA LEU A 904 35.08 23.79 19.57
C LEU A 904 34.44 25.14 19.30
#